data_AF-A0A933UWE9-F1
#
_entry.id   AF-A0A933UWE9-F1
#
_cell.length_a   1.000
_cell.length_b   1.000
_cell.length_c   1.000
_cell.angle_alpha   90.00
_cell.angle_beta   90.00
_cell.angle_gamma   90.00
#
_symmetry.space_group_name_H-M   'P 1'
#
loop_
_entity.id
_entity.type
_entity.pdbx_description
1 polymer ?
#
loop_
_entity_poly.entity_id
_entity_poly.type
_entity_poly.pdbx_seq_one_letter_code
_entity_poly.pdbx_strand_id
1 'polypeptide(L)'
;MKIFTILFAMCCMSSSIFGAAASISFSDDFSGTDGKPSGSWEIISGTFPVAEGKLSVRADRGSAFAVIRDVPELETFEYSVRFSIMERVNASGWVTAGVMLYQDGANHWRLQFVEGPDKKRYFEMGETLAGIWQAHSSGPNKLRSADVSAGTWEYGKEYLMKLSLTTNGIYGEISDTSAGKTVARYRYFWDSARAVQMGRPGITANGFAASYARARVTAERIMEAPAGITIEDGKGRCAVLSSGDPDSTARIAAITKTARGAGFGVTVLTCDDIIRPKVLRPENFDIFILPDTSFPAPARDIVLRYFRNGGNAVMLGGRAFESLLYPVDGKWLKKQDLERTIAATEPSSVLFSFSGDTSVWERSSDKKDNLSTATSESGSLHIDIKGYTLWDTFATTLPRKLAKNESLIIVSMKGDASTSQVAVELNEQDGSRWIAVTDITPEMKRYVLLPAYFKAWDTKAKEKAGIDMERVEKISIGLAGSHTTRVSRGDHSIWIDAIGVAENHFRGIDLSATISIPVFGEDDDSALTGVIAARHVKSSPFASDEKIAVPMKGLSAVGFGIPNESVSVPLMEAVDAHGRNRGYAAGMLMHIGGGYRGSTWLYSGITGDAFYTAPAFAAFLAKALRSMKSGELLKKAAVEDQTRPKGLALTAAAPKGFVHIKDGHFAYPDGRRMFITGCNYIGSFATAVRFCQDENFDPREIENNFRMARDAGVNVMRLFHVHGLVDGIMKGDRRKLDTILELARRYGVYLLVETSAGLSDTGGDMNDVCNILTHVADALKDEPMVFGYDLRNEPPVSYIAGRNFPAGNKPAIHTTRLIDLYPDDAADIKKIIETRPSWLRLSSAVTGSDAENAIAAIYLWNKYSREYNISSTTFGALPATGLPTPPKWEPLVKAVDQSYGLWIQMQKDAVRKADPNHLISVGYNQVFAALPCNDKLDFVSHHVYGKPFSYAEVIENITTMDRLKKLFPSQPVSLGEFGYSTGISMPGSGNLDPYTASVGEMIHYLYAFANGYEGCKKWMLVDWPLAVMYRFGSWGQHGIEGKRYEARFGIYAYDGTAHGKPKPIAYALKFLRDYADTTAPSGGIAITEGTLTIGTVYEYTNSNALFVGNKTYKTDRLEFTAEEPVNVMLSWNKRILRIMASADARVTITPSGFGVNGQTVDGKHGGLKKDGKRVVIDMLEGETLTIR
;
A
#
# COMPACT_ATOMS: atom_id res chain seq x y z
N MET A 1 -65.89 -0.02 -49.77
CA MET A 1 -66.47 0.40 -48.48
C MET A 1 -66.66 -0.81 -47.54
N LYS A 2 -65.74 -1.72 -47.18
CA LYS A 2 -64.30 -1.99 -47.41
C LYS A 2 -63.40 -0.76 -47.37
N ILE A 3 -62.43 -0.74 -46.45
CA ILE A 3 -61.55 0.39 -46.08
C ILE A 3 -62.23 1.32 -45.07
N PHE A 4 -62.11 1.03 -43.76
CA PHE A 4 -62.01 2.03 -42.67
C PHE A 4 -61.83 1.40 -41.27
N THR A 5 -62.01 0.09 -41.09
CA THR A 5 -61.90 -0.55 -39.76
C THR A 5 -60.64 -1.41 -39.56
N ILE A 6 -59.73 -1.49 -40.55
CA ILE A 6 -58.48 -2.28 -40.46
C ILE A 6 -57.22 -1.39 -40.28
N LEU A 7 -57.33 -0.05 -40.38
CA LEU A 7 -56.16 0.84 -40.23
C LEU A 7 -55.82 1.25 -38.78
N PHE A 8 -56.71 1.03 -37.81
CA PHE A 8 -56.44 1.47 -36.43
C PHE A 8 -55.78 0.40 -35.53
N ALA A 9 -55.71 -0.85 -35.98
CA ALA A 9 -55.10 -1.96 -35.23
C ALA A 9 -53.70 -2.37 -35.74
N MET A 10 -53.19 -1.75 -36.82
CA MET A 10 -51.83 -2.00 -37.35
C MET A 10 -50.86 -0.83 -37.17
N CYS A 11 -51.27 0.30 -36.58
CA CYS A 11 -50.37 1.43 -36.28
C CYS A 11 -49.81 1.44 -34.84
N CYS A 12 -50.13 0.45 -34.00
CA CYS A 12 -49.52 0.29 -32.66
C CYS A 12 -48.39 -0.76 -32.61
N MET A 13 -47.91 -1.23 -33.76
CA MET A 13 -46.75 -2.14 -33.86
C MET A 13 -45.75 -1.64 -34.91
N SER A 14 -45.29 -0.39 -34.80
CA SER A 14 -44.04 0.09 -35.42
C SER A 14 -43.84 1.59 -35.19
N SER A 15 -43.69 2.03 -33.95
CA SER A 15 -43.11 3.36 -33.63
C SER A 15 -42.98 3.57 -32.12
N SER A 16 -41.92 3.02 -31.56
CA SER A 16 -41.33 3.56 -30.32
C SER A 16 -39.83 3.24 -30.31
N ILE A 17 -39.14 3.70 -31.36
CA ILE A 17 -37.69 3.94 -31.34
C ILE A 17 -37.53 5.46 -31.30
N PHE A 18 -37.85 6.03 -30.16
CA PHE A 18 -37.21 7.26 -29.67
C PHE A 18 -36.79 6.90 -28.25
N GLY A 19 -35.48 6.80 -28.02
CA GLY A 19 -34.94 6.47 -26.71
C GLY A 19 -35.47 7.47 -25.70
N ALA A 20 -36.19 6.99 -24.68
CA ALA A 20 -36.66 7.86 -23.61
C ALA A 20 -35.42 8.43 -22.90
N ALA A 21 -35.26 9.76 -22.89
CA ALA A 21 -34.24 10.39 -22.09
C ALA A 21 -34.68 10.34 -20.62
N ALA A 22 -33.89 9.73 -19.75
CA ALA A 22 -34.10 9.84 -18.31
C ALA A 22 -33.46 11.15 -17.84
N SER A 23 -34.26 12.08 -17.31
CA SER A 23 -33.73 13.32 -16.75
C SER A 23 -33.22 13.10 -15.32
N ILE A 24 -32.02 13.61 -15.04
CA ILE A 24 -31.46 13.69 -13.69
C ILE A 24 -31.55 15.15 -13.27
N SER A 25 -32.16 15.39 -12.11
CA SER A 25 -32.18 16.69 -11.46
C SER A 25 -31.74 16.53 -10.01
N PHE A 26 -30.74 17.31 -9.61
CA PHE A 26 -30.26 17.38 -8.24
C PHE A 26 -30.19 18.86 -7.82
N SER A 27 -30.57 19.15 -6.58
CA SER A 27 -30.36 20.46 -5.97
C SER A 27 -30.11 20.34 -4.48
N ASP A 28 -29.18 21.13 -3.96
CA ASP A 28 -28.90 21.26 -2.54
C ASP A 28 -28.68 22.73 -2.18
N ASP A 29 -29.45 23.24 -1.23
CA ASP A 29 -29.34 24.60 -0.71
C ASP A 29 -28.59 24.66 0.64
N PHE A 30 -28.13 23.51 1.13
CA PHE A 30 -27.42 23.35 2.40
C PHE A 30 -28.19 23.86 3.63
N SER A 31 -29.53 23.85 3.58
CA SER A 31 -30.39 24.27 4.69
C SER A 31 -30.55 23.23 5.83
N GLY A 32 -30.01 22.00 5.65
CA GLY A 32 -30.20 20.84 6.52
C GLY A 32 -29.16 20.62 7.64
N THR A 33 -29.66 20.02 8.73
CA THR A 33 -29.21 19.72 10.12
C THR A 33 -27.75 19.34 10.46
N ASP A 34 -27.38 19.69 11.71
CA ASP A 34 -26.22 19.25 12.53
C ASP A 34 -24.82 19.72 12.12
N GLY A 35 -24.75 20.77 11.30
CA GLY A 35 -23.47 21.37 10.94
C GLY A 35 -22.63 20.52 9.96
N LYS A 36 -23.26 19.56 9.27
CA LYS A 36 -22.61 18.63 8.33
C LYS A 36 -23.25 18.74 6.94
N PRO A 37 -22.52 18.38 5.86
CA PRO A 37 -23.11 18.31 4.52
C PRO A 37 -24.33 17.40 4.54
N SER A 38 -25.30 17.66 3.67
CA SER A 38 -26.39 16.72 3.45
C SER A 38 -25.82 15.33 3.11
N GLY A 39 -26.57 14.27 3.42
CA GLY A 39 -26.14 12.91 3.06
C GLY A 39 -25.77 12.81 1.58
N SER A 40 -26.38 13.60 0.70
CA SER A 40 -26.15 13.62 -0.75
C SER A 40 -24.75 14.05 -1.20
N TRP A 41 -23.81 14.33 -0.30
CA TRP A 41 -22.40 14.57 -0.60
C TRP A 41 -21.49 13.48 -0.06
N GLU A 42 -20.48 13.15 -0.83
CA GLU A 42 -19.40 12.24 -0.46
C GLU A 42 -18.12 13.06 -0.28
N ILE A 43 -17.59 13.05 0.94
CA ILE A 43 -16.33 13.74 1.27
C ILE A 43 -15.17 12.83 0.93
N ILE A 44 -14.40 13.19 -0.09
CA ILE A 44 -13.22 12.44 -0.52
C ILE A 44 -12.01 12.82 0.36
N SER A 45 -11.90 14.09 0.75
CA SER A 45 -10.90 14.57 1.70
C SER A 45 -11.30 15.93 2.32
N GLY A 46 -10.74 16.24 3.49
CA GLY A 46 -11.01 17.51 4.18
C GLY A 46 -12.32 17.53 4.96
N THR A 47 -12.68 18.68 5.50
CA THR A 47 -13.87 18.86 6.34
C THR A 47 -14.77 19.93 5.75
N PHE A 48 -16.04 19.62 5.55
CA PHE A 48 -17.02 20.50 4.95
C PHE A 48 -18.21 20.78 5.87
N PRO A 49 -18.06 21.58 6.95
CA PRO A 49 -19.20 21.89 7.82
C PRO A 49 -20.27 22.71 7.09
N VAL A 50 -21.53 22.53 7.47
CA VAL A 50 -22.64 23.38 7.01
C VAL A 50 -22.94 24.42 8.08
N ALA A 51 -23.04 25.69 7.69
CA ALA A 51 -23.48 26.77 8.56
C ALA A 51 -24.25 27.80 7.73
N GLU A 52 -25.34 28.33 8.28
CA GLU A 52 -26.12 29.42 7.66
C GLU A 52 -26.55 29.17 6.20
N GLY A 53 -26.91 27.92 5.85
CA GLY A 53 -27.30 27.59 4.47
C GLY A 53 -26.13 27.53 3.49
N LYS A 54 -24.90 27.39 3.99
CA LYS A 54 -23.68 27.28 3.18
C LYS A 54 -22.84 26.10 3.63
N LEU A 55 -22.38 25.33 2.67
CA LEU A 55 -21.28 24.40 2.90
C LEU A 55 -20.00 25.21 2.99
N SER A 56 -19.22 25.07 4.04
CA SER A 56 -17.97 25.80 4.25
C SER A 56 -16.79 24.82 4.24
N VAL A 57 -15.59 25.30 3.94
CA VAL A 57 -14.35 24.52 3.99
C VAL A 57 -13.22 25.40 4.47
N ARG A 58 -12.31 24.84 5.26
CA ARG A 58 -11.03 25.45 5.62
C ARG A 58 -9.92 24.45 5.28
N ALA A 59 -9.21 24.68 4.18
CA ALA A 59 -8.26 23.72 3.61
C ALA A 59 -6.80 24.03 4.00
N ASP A 60 -6.50 24.13 5.30
CA ASP A 60 -5.15 24.43 5.83
C ASP A 60 -4.24 23.20 5.99
N ARG A 61 -4.80 21.98 5.94
CA ARG A 61 -4.08 20.70 6.07
C ARG A 61 -4.03 19.89 4.77
N GLY A 62 -4.07 20.57 3.62
CA GLY A 62 -4.04 19.96 2.27
C GLY A 62 -5.34 20.15 1.49
N SER A 63 -5.43 19.49 0.33
CA SER A 63 -6.61 19.60 -0.54
C SER A 63 -7.84 18.91 0.05
N ALA A 64 -8.96 19.62 0.03
CA ALA A 64 -10.29 19.14 0.36
C ALA A 64 -11.10 18.91 -0.92
N PHE A 65 -11.81 17.78 -0.98
CA PHE A 65 -12.61 17.35 -2.12
C PHE A 65 -13.94 16.77 -1.64
N ALA A 66 -15.03 17.17 -2.29
CA ALA A 66 -16.34 16.54 -2.12
C ALA A 66 -17.04 16.39 -3.47
N VAL A 67 -17.77 15.30 -3.66
CA VAL A 67 -18.54 15.00 -4.88
C VAL A 67 -20.00 14.72 -4.53
N ILE A 68 -20.91 15.00 -5.46
CA ILE A 68 -22.33 14.77 -5.24
C ILE A 68 -22.61 13.27 -5.29
N ARG A 69 -22.96 12.68 -4.16
CA ARG A 69 -23.20 11.25 -3.95
C ARG A 69 -24.30 10.68 -4.82
N ASP A 70 -25.38 11.43 -4.98
CA ASP A 70 -26.60 10.94 -5.61
C ASP A 70 -26.62 11.14 -7.13
N VAL A 71 -25.55 11.71 -7.70
CA VAL A 71 -25.36 11.88 -9.15
C VAL A 71 -24.35 10.83 -9.65
N PRO A 72 -24.70 9.97 -10.63
CA PRO A 72 -23.79 8.97 -11.20
C PRO A 72 -22.71 9.61 -12.09
N GLU A 73 -21.82 8.81 -12.68
CA GLU A 73 -20.93 9.33 -13.72
C GLU A 73 -21.74 9.66 -14.99
N LEU A 74 -21.59 10.90 -15.46
CA LEU A 74 -22.33 11.45 -16.59
C LEU A 74 -21.37 11.81 -17.73
N GLU A 75 -21.83 11.62 -18.97
CA GLU A 75 -21.19 12.10 -20.21
C GLU A 75 -21.75 13.47 -20.65
N THR A 76 -22.89 13.87 -20.08
CA THR A 76 -23.60 15.10 -20.40
C THR A 76 -24.25 15.65 -19.13
N PHE A 77 -24.02 16.92 -18.81
CA PHE A 77 -24.73 17.63 -17.72
C PHE A 77 -24.50 19.14 -17.77
N GLU A 78 -25.34 19.87 -17.03
CA GLU A 78 -25.06 21.21 -16.53
C GLU A 78 -25.00 21.20 -15.00
N TYR A 79 -23.96 21.81 -14.45
CA TYR A 79 -23.72 21.88 -13.01
C TYR A 79 -23.46 23.33 -12.62
N SER A 80 -24.10 23.81 -11.57
CA SER A 80 -23.90 25.18 -11.08
C SER A 80 -23.86 25.26 -9.56
N VAL A 81 -23.02 26.16 -9.04
CA VAL A 81 -22.82 26.43 -7.61
C VAL A 81 -22.54 27.91 -7.40
N ARG A 82 -23.08 28.49 -6.33
CA ARG A 82 -22.67 29.82 -5.84
C ARG A 82 -21.48 29.67 -4.91
N PHE A 83 -20.47 30.50 -5.10
CA PHE A 83 -19.15 30.30 -4.53
C PHE A 83 -18.57 31.62 -4.00
N SER A 84 -18.03 31.60 -2.78
CA SER A 84 -17.26 32.71 -2.21
C SER A 84 -15.96 32.23 -1.57
N ILE A 85 -14.84 32.88 -1.91
CA ILE A 85 -13.57 32.74 -1.19
C ILE A 85 -13.58 33.71 -0.02
N MET A 86 -13.37 33.24 1.20
CA MET A 86 -13.39 34.08 2.40
C MET A 86 -12.00 34.60 2.74
N GLU A 87 -11.02 33.71 2.81
CA GLU A 87 -9.63 34.07 3.11
C GLU A 87 -8.66 33.01 2.60
N ARG A 88 -7.38 33.40 2.52
CA ARG A 88 -6.25 32.48 2.35
C ARG A 88 -5.76 31.99 3.70
N VAL A 89 -5.66 30.67 3.85
CA VAL A 89 -5.24 30.04 5.12
C VAL A 89 -3.80 29.53 5.10
N ASN A 90 -3.24 29.25 3.92
CA ASN A 90 -1.84 28.86 3.79
C ASN A 90 -0.93 30.05 3.49
N ALA A 91 0.17 30.18 4.25
CA ALA A 91 1.08 31.32 4.15
C ALA A 91 1.84 31.40 2.80
N SER A 92 2.18 30.25 2.21
CA SER A 92 2.97 30.13 0.98
C SER A 92 2.32 29.19 -0.03
N GLY A 93 2.89 29.10 -1.25
CA GLY A 93 2.44 28.17 -2.29
C GLY A 93 1.25 28.64 -3.13
N TRP A 94 0.76 27.75 -3.98
CA TRP A 94 -0.45 27.96 -4.79
C TRP A 94 -1.68 27.53 -4.00
N VAL A 95 -2.71 28.38 -3.99
CA VAL A 95 -3.99 28.07 -3.34
C VAL A 95 -5.11 28.14 -4.37
N THR A 96 -6.02 27.17 -4.34
CA THR A 96 -7.08 27.01 -5.33
C THR A 96 -8.38 26.56 -4.70
N ALA A 97 -9.53 26.94 -5.27
CA ALA A 97 -10.81 26.37 -4.89
C ALA A 97 -11.83 26.52 -6.02
N GLY A 98 -12.80 25.62 -6.15
CA GLY A 98 -13.71 25.65 -7.29
C GLY A 98 -14.67 24.47 -7.39
N VAL A 99 -15.21 24.28 -8.60
CA VAL A 99 -16.09 23.16 -8.98
C VAL A 99 -15.36 22.17 -9.87
N MET A 100 -15.81 20.91 -9.90
CA MET A 100 -15.13 19.81 -10.58
C MET A 100 -16.04 18.93 -11.42
N LEU A 101 -15.44 18.32 -12.45
CA LEU A 101 -15.85 17.02 -12.99
C LEU A 101 -14.86 15.98 -12.46
N TYR A 102 -15.31 15.00 -11.69
CA TYR A 102 -14.45 14.07 -10.98
C TYR A 102 -14.72 12.62 -11.39
N GLN A 103 -13.69 11.91 -11.88
CA GLN A 103 -13.71 10.44 -11.99
C GLN A 103 -12.91 9.82 -10.85
N ASP A 104 -11.68 10.29 -10.67
CA ASP A 104 -10.76 9.87 -9.61
C ASP A 104 -9.65 10.93 -9.39
N GLY A 105 -8.72 10.65 -8.47
CA GLY A 105 -7.62 11.56 -8.15
C GLY A 105 -6.65 11.84 -9.31
N ALA A 106 -6.57 10.94 -10.29
CA ALA A 106 -5.72 11.06 -11.46
C ALA A 106 -6.46 11.62 -12.69
N ASN A 107 -7.80 11.63 -12.68
CA ASN A 107 -8.65 11.99 -13.82
C ASN A 107 -9.81 12.90 -13.36
N HIS A 108 -9.66 14.21 -13.56
CA HIS A 108 -10.69 15.19 -13.22
C HIS A 108 -10.48 16.54 -13.93
N TRP A 109 -11.53 17.33 -14.09
CA TRP A 109 -11.44 18.75 -14.44
C TRP A 109 -11.75 19.63 -13.24
N ARG A 110 -11.12 20.81 -13.19
CA ARG A 110 -11.42 21.87 -12.22
C ARG A 110 -11.66 23.19 -12.93
N LEU A 111 -12.75 23.87 -12.59
CA LEU A 111 -12.96 25.29 -12.85
C LEU A 111 -12.79 25.99 -11.50
N GLN A 112 -11.78 26.85 -11.36
CA GLN A 112 -11.28 27.26 -10.06
C GLN A 112 -10.80 28.71 -9.98
N PHE A 113 -10.89 29.25 -8.76
CA PHE A 113 -10.18 30.42 -8.29
C PHE A 113 -8.73 30.03 -8.00
N VAL A 114 -7.79 30.90 -8.36
CA VAL A 114 -6.36 30.73 -8.08
C VAL A 114 -5.81 31.99 -7.42
N GLU A 115 -5.03 31.82 -6.35
CA GLU A 115 -4.09 32.85 -5.88
C GLU A 115 -2.66 32.28 -5.82
N GLY A 116 -1.75 32.90 -6.56
CA GLY A 116 -0.35 32.48 -6.63
C GLY A 116 0.47 32.84 -5.38
N PRO A 117 1.73 32.36 -5.29
CA PRO A 117 2.67 32.81 -4.26
C PRO A 117 2.92 34.33 -4.29
N ASP A 118 2.82 34.94 -5.48
CA ASP A 118 2.94 36.38 -5.74
C ASP A 118 1.65 37.16 -5.43
N LYS A 119 0.64 36.50 -4.84
CA LYS A 119 -0.68 37.05 -4.49
C LYS A 119 -1.51 37.52 -5.68
N LYS A 120 -1.14 37.17 -6.92
CA LYS A 120 -2.00 37.43 -8.08
C LYS A 120 -3.19 36.50 -8.07
N ARG A 121 -4.36 37.07 -8.37
CA ARG A 121 -5.66 36.39 -8.39
C ARG A 121 -6.20 36.30 -9.80
N TYR A 122 -6.55 35.09 -10.21
CA TYR A 122 -7.15 34.82 -11.52
C TYR A 122 -8.02 33.57 -11.46
N PHE A 123 -8.78 33.34 -12.52
CA PHE A 123 -9.53 32.10 -12.71
C PHE A 123 -8.77 31.14 -13.62
N GLU A 124 -8.98 29.84 -13.42
CA GLU A 124 -8.38 28.81 -14.25
C GLU A 124 -9.38 27.68 -14.48
N MET A 125 -9.31 27.08 -15.67
CA MET A 125 -9.91 25.77 -15.91
C MET A 125 -8.83 24.81 -16.39
N GLY A 126 -8.75 23.63 -15.79
CA GLY A 126 -7.74 22.66 -16.16
C GLY A 126 -8.11 21.21 -15.87
N GLU A 127 -7.57 20.35 -16.72
CA GLU A 127 -7.65 18.89 -16.65
C GLU A 127 -6.45 18.29 -15.90
N THR A 128 -6.72 17.37 -14.99
CA THR A 128 -5.79 16.31 -14.60
C THR A 128 -6.13 15.06 -15.41
N LEU A 129 -5.19 14.53 -16.19
CA LEU A 129 -5.35 13.28 -16.94
C LEU A 129 -4.18 12.36 -16.62
N ALA A 130 -4.48 11.14 -16.15
CA ALA A 130 -3.47 10.19 -15.69
C ALA A 130 -2.46 10.80 -14.69
N GLY A 131 -2.93 11.68 -13.81
CA GLY A 131 -2.12 12.35 -12.78
C GLY A 131 -1.36 13.59 -13.26
N ILE A 132 -1.43 13.94 -14.54
CA ILE A 132 -0.75 15.12 -15.11
C ILE A 132 -1.69 16.32 -15.07
N TRP A 133 -1.33 17.36 -14.31
CA TRP A 133 -2.08 18.62 -14.26
C TRP A 133 -1.90 19.45 -15.55
N GLN A 134 -2.99 20.09 -15.99
CA GLN A 134 -3.08 20.84 -17.24
C GLN A 134 -2.76 20.04 -18.51
N ALA A 135 -3.08 18.74 -18.52
CA ALA A 135 -2.84 17.85 -19.66
C ALA A 135 -3.48 18.36 -20.97
N HIS A 136 -4.63 19.04 -20.88
CA HIS A 136 -5.31 19.66 -22.00
C HIS A 136 -4.57 20.86 -22.67
N SER A 137 -3.53 21.43 -22.05
CA SER A 137 -2.93 22.70 -22.51
C SER A 137 -1.71 22.51 -23.41
N SER A 138 -1.04 21.37 -23.33
CA SER A 138 0.20 21.05 -24.06
C SER A 138 0.31 19.54 -24.31
N GLY A 139 1.23 19.13 -25.18
CA GLY A 139 1.46 17.71 -25.43
C GLY A 139 0.37 16.99 -26.25
N PRO A 140 0.32 15.64 -26.19
CA PRO A 140 -0.61 14.79 -26.97
C PRO A 140 -2.07 15.11 -26.75
N ASN A 141 -2.39 15.55 -25.53
CA ASN A 141 -3.75 15.70 -25.05
C ASN A 141 -4.20 17.15 -25.19
N LYS A 142 -3.42 18.00 -25.88
CA LYS A 142 -3.76 19.39 -26.11
C LYS A 142 -5.12 19.49 -26.81
N LEU A 143 -6.08 20.09 -26.12
CA LEU A 143 -7.41 20.30 -26.66
C LEU A 143 -7.47 21.63 -27.39
N ARG A 144 -8.26 21.66 -28.46
CA ARG A 144 -8.66 22.92 -29.07
C ARG A 144 -9.51 23.68 -28.06
N SER A 145 -9.20 24.96 -27.87
CA SER A 145 -9.94 25.85 -26.98
C SER A 145 -10.60 26.98 -27.74
N ALA A 146 -11.74 27.47 -27.25
CA ALA A 146 -12.37 28.70 -27.71
C ALA A 146 -12.85 29.54 -26.51
N ASP A 147 -13.03 30.84 -26.73
CA ASP A 147 -13.60 31.78 -25.75
C ASP A 147 -12.88 31.80 -24.38
N VAL A 148 -11.57 31.52 -24.34
CA VAL A 148 -10.77 31.55 -23.11
C VAL A 148 -10.56 33.01 -22.71
N SER A 149 -11.34 33.47 -21.74
CA SER A 149 -11.23 34.79 -21.15
C SER A 149 -11.36 34.67 -19.64
N ALA A 150 -10.49 35.34 -18.89
CA ALA A 150 -10.46 35.23 -17.44
C ALA A 150 -10.16 36.60 -16.82
N GLY A 151 -11.09 37.10 -16.01
CA GLY A 151 -10.89 38.26 -15.16
C GLY A 151 -10.19 37.91 -13.84
N THR A 152 -10.29 38.83 -12.89
CA THR A 152 -9.84 38.63 -11.50
C THR A 152 -11.02 38.46 -10.55
N TRP A 153 -10.74 38.19 -9.28
CA TRP A 153 -11.75 37.97 -8.25
C TRP A 153 -11.38 38.61 -6.91
N GLU A 154 -12.39 38.77 -6.05
CA GLU A 154 -12.30 39.44 -4.75
C GLU A 154 -12.73 38.51 -3.61
N TYR A 155 -12.11 38.68 -2.42
CA TYR A 155 -12.53 37.99 -1.21
C TYR A 155 -13.93 38.44 -0.76
N GLY A 156 -14.69 37.54 -0.15
CA GLY A 156 -16.05 37.78 0.35
C GLY A 156 -17.12 37.96 -0.73
N LYS A 157 -16.74 38.09 -2.00
CA LYS A 157 -17.66 38.26 -3.12
C LYS A 157 -18.23 36.92 -3.59
N GLU A 158 -19.51 36.91 -3.99
CA GLU A 158 -20.21 35.71 -4.47
C GLU A 158 -20.24 35.63 -6.00
N TYR A 159 -19.80 34.48 -6.52
CA TYR A 159 -19.78 34.17 -7.94
C TYR A 159 -20.66 32.95 -8.25
N LEU A 160 -21.29 32.92 -9.41
CA LEU A 160 -21.94 31.74 -9.94
C LEU A 160 -20.97 31.00 -10.87
N MET A 161 -20.58 29.79 -10.49
CA MET A 161 -19.78 28.90 -11.34
C MET A 161 -20.72 27.94 -12.05
N LYS A 162 -20.51 27.76 -13.35
CA LYS A 162 -21.21 26.78 -14.19
C LYS A 162 -20.20 25.90 -14.92
N LEU A 163 -20.43 24.60 -14.89
CA LEU A 163 -19.69 23.60 -15.63
C LEU A 163 -20.69 22.79 -16.46
N SER A 164 -20.52 22.78 -17.77
CA SER A 164 -21.34 22.01 -18.70
C SER A 164 -20.48 20.98 -19.42
N LEU A 165 -20.91 19.73 -19.41
CA LEU A 165 -20.29 18.61 -20.12
C LEU A 165 -21.20 18.20 -21.28
N THR A 166 -20.64 18.03 -22.47
CA THR A 166 -21.38 17.57 -23.66
C THR A 166 -20.61 16.46 -24.37
N THR A 167 -21.26 15.83 -25.36
CA THR A 167 -20.61 14.83 -26.22
C THR A 167 -19.47 15.40 -27.09
N ASN A 168 -19.31 16.73 -27.15
CA ASN A 168 -18.34 17.41 -28.02
C ASN A 168 -17.29 18.24 -27.25
N GLY A 169 -17.51 18.53 -25.97
CA GLY A 169 -16.58 19.33 -25.18
C GLY A 169 -17.01 19.55 -23.74
N ILE A 170 -16.20 20.33 -23.03
CA ILE A 170 -16.49 20.83 -21.68
C ILE A 170 -16.37 22.35 -21.63
N TYR A 171 -17.29 22.97 -20.90
CA TYR A 171 -17.52 24.40 -20.90
C TYR A 171 -17.57 24.89 -19.46
N GLY A 172 -16.73 25.86 -19.11
CA GLY A 172 -16.71 26.52 -17.81
C GLY A 172 -17.13 27.99 -17.95
N GLU A 173 -17.99 28.46 -17.07
CA GLU A 173 -18.38 29.87 -16.99
C GLU A 173 -18.43 30.34 -15.54
N ILE A 174 -17.92 31.53 -15.28
CA ILE A 174 -17.99 32.18 -13.96
C ILE A 174 -18.62 33.55 -14.15
N SER A 175 -19.66 33.84 -13.38
CA SER A 175 -20.38 35.12 -13.42
C SER A 175 -20.43 35.79 -12.07
N ASP A 176 -20.27 37.11 -12.05
CA ASP A 176 -20.51 37.93 -10.87
C ASP A 176 -22.01 37.99 -10.59
N THR A 177 -22.43 37.52 -9.40
CA THR A 177 -23.85 37.46 -9.04
C THR A 177 -24.48 38.83 -8.81
N SER A 178 -23.69 39.83 -8.44
CA SER A 178 -24.14 41.21 -8.20
C SER A 178 -24.28 42.02 -9.48
N ALA A 179 -23.37 41.81 -10.44
CA ALA A 179 -23.36 42.52 -11.72
C ALA A 179 -24.09 41.77 -12.84
N GLY A 180 -24.41 40.49 -12.66
CA GLY A 180 -25.00 39.62 -13.69
C GLY A 180 -24.09 39.40 -14.90
N LYS A 181 -22.79 39.68 -14.79
CA LYS A 181 -21.83 39.69 -15.89
C LYS A 181 -20.89 38.47 -15.80
N THR A 182 -20.68 37.80 -16.93
CA THR A 182 -19.65 36.76 -17.07
C THR A 182 -18.26 37.38 -16.91
N VAL A 183 -17.48 36.86 -15.96
CA VAL A 183 -16.10 37.30 -15.66
C VAL A 183 -15.04 36.31 -16.11
N ALA A 184 -15.41 35.04 -16.34
CA ALA A 184 -14.54 34.07 -16.98
C ALA A 184 -15.32 33.07 -17.81
N ARG A 185 -14.73 32.61 -18.91
CA ARG A 185 -15.25 31.55 -19.78
C ARG A 185 -14.10 30.70 -20.31
N TYR A 186 -14.36 29.40 -20.41
CA TYR A 186 -13.45 28.40 -20.95
C TYR A 186 -14.26 27.41 -21.77
N ARG A 187 -13.77 27.04 -22.95
CA ARG A 187 -14.35 25.97 -23.76
C ARG A 187 -13.24 25.11 -24.32
N TYR A 188 -13.34 23.81 -24.11
CA TYR A 188 -12.44 22.82 -24.67
C TYR A 188 -13.24 21.77 -25.44
N PHE A 189 -12.75 21.39 -26.61
CA PHE A 189 -13.40 20.44 -27.50
C PHE A 189 -12.64 19.11 -27.50
N TRP A 190 -13.37 18.00 -27.54
CA TRP A 190 -12.77 16.66 -27.52
C TRP A 190 -11.96 16.37 -28.79
N ASP A 191 -12.47 16.80 -29.94
CA ASP A 191 -11.92 16.50 -31.26
C ASP A 191 -11.49 15.01 -31.33
N SER A 192 -10.22 14.70 -31.64
CA SER A 192 -9.65 13.34 -31.61
C SER A 192 -8.69 13.08 -30.44
N ALA A 193 -8.60 14.01 -29.49
CA ALA A 193 -7.64 13.95 -28.38
C ALA A 193 -8.19 13.17 -27.18
N ARG A 194 -7.30 12.51 -26.44
CA ARG A 194 -7.65 11.80 -25.20
C ARG A 194 -7.90 12.82 -24.09
N ALA A 195 -9.05 12.72 -23.43
CA ALA A 195 -9.44 13.61 -22.34
C ALA A 195 -10.37 12.91 -21.34
N VAL A 196 -10.57 13.51 -20.17
CA VAL A 196 -11.59 13.15 -19.18
C VAL A 196 -12.95 13.65 -19.68
N GLN A 197 -13.73 12.75 -20.29
CA GLN A 197 -14.99 13.08 -20.99
C GLN A 197 -16.26 12.68 -20.20
N MET A 198 -16.11 12.20 -18.97
CA MET A 198 -17.23 11.83 -18.10
C MET A 198 -16.83 11.94 -16.63
N GLY A 199 -17.79 11.90 -15.71
CA GLY A 199 -17.51 11.93 -14.27
C GLY A 199 -18.68 12.48 -13.45
N ARG A 200 -18.43 12.73 -12.17
CA ARG A 200 -19.39 13.27 -11.21
C ARG A 200 -19.12 14.73 -10.89
N PRO A 201 -20.15 15.57 -10.75
CA PRO A 201 -19.98 16.96 -10.32
C PRO A 201 -19.53 17.03 -8.85
N GLY A 202 -18.62 17.95 -8.55
CA GLY A 202 -18.08 18.12 -7.19
C GLY A 202 -17.51 19.51 -6.91
N ILE A 203 -16.86 19.64 -5.76
CA ILE A 203 -16.25 20.87 -5.24
C ILE A 203 -14.88 20.60 -4.63
N THR A 204 -14.02 21.61 -4.64
CA THR A 204 -12.65 21.51 -4.10
C THR A 204 -12.17 22.80 -3.46
N ALA A 205 -11.25 22.69 -2.49
CA ALA A 205 -10.44 23.77 -1.96
C ALA A 205 -9.06 23.28 -1.52
N ASN A 206 -8.03 24.11 -1.66
CA ASN A 206 -6.67 23.89 -1.20
C ASN A 206 -6.07 25.23 -0.77
N GLY A 207 -5.73 25.37 0.52
CA GLY A 207 -5.14 26.57 1.09
C GLY A 207 -6.06 27.81 1.18
N PHE A 208 -7.35 27.63 0.92
CA PHE A 208 -8.40 28.64 1.14
C PHE A 208 -9.39 28.23 2.23
N ALA A 209 -10.01 29.23 2.85
CA ALA A 209 -11.34 29.11 3.42
C ALA A 209 -12.37 29.57 2.39
N ALA A 210 -13.38 28.75 2.11
CA ALA A 210 -14.38 29.02 1.08
C ALA A 210 -15.78 28.58 1.53
N SER A 211 -16.81 29.14 0.89
CA SER A 211 -18.20 28.77 1.09
C SER A 211 -18.93 28.50 -0.23
N TYR A 212 -19.83 27.52 -0.22
CA TYR A 212 -20.60 27.02 -1.34
C TYR A 212 -22.10 27.07 -1.02
N ALA A 213 -22.91 27.46 -1.98
CA ALA A 213 -24.36 27.53 -1.84
C ALA A 213 -25.09 27.11 -3.12
N ARG A 214 -26.32 26.61 -2.98
CA ARG A 214 -27.26 26.35 -4.09
C ARG A 214 -26.66 25.51 -5.23
N ALA A 215 -26.12 24.34 -4.88
CA ALA A 215 -25.66 23.40 -5.89
C ALA A 215 -26.85 22.88 -6.71
N ARG A 216 -26.71 22.82 -8.04
CA ARG A 216 -27.73 22.26 -8.94
C ARG A 216 -27.07 21.50 -10.07
N VAL A 217 -27.56 20.30 -10.37
CA VAL A 217 -27.18 19.50 -11.53
C VAL A 217 -28.43 19.16 -12.34
N THR A 218 -28.34 19.32 -13.65
CA THR A 218 -29.34 18.84 -14.61
C THR A 218 -28.65 18.04 -15.70
N ALA A 219 -29.15 16.86 -16.02
CA ALA A 219 -28.59 16.02 -17.06
C ALA A 219 -29.67 15.23 -17.79
N GLU A 220 -29.42 14.94 -19.07
CA GLU A 220 -30.21 14.01 -19.86
C GLU A 220 -29.40 12.76 -20.10
N ARG A 221 -29.92 11.60 -19.66
CA ARG A 221 -29.34 10.30 -19.99
C ARG A 221 -29.95 9.79 -21.28
N ILE A 222 -29.10 9.61 -22.29
CA ILE A 222 -29.47 8.96 -23.54
C ILE A 222 -29.60 7.45 -23.29
N MET A 223 -30.84 6.94 -23.28
CA MET A 223 -31.11 5.50 -23.24
C MET A 223 -31.17 4.95 -24.68
N GLU A 224 -30.03 4.50 -25.20
CA GLU A 224 -29.94 3.82 -26.49
C GLU A 224 -29.65 2.34 -26.27
N ALA A 225 -30.44 1.47 -26.93
CA ALA A 225 -30.15 0.05 -26.98
C ALA A 225 -28.83 -0.19 -27.75
N PRO A 226 -27.98 -1.11 -27.30
CA PRO A 226 -26.74 -1.41 -28.00
C PRO A 226 -27.05 -1.98 -29.39
N ALA A 227 -26.58 -1.30 -30.43
CA ALA A 227 -26.82 -1.71 -31.81
C ALA A 227 -26.25 -3.11 -32.08
N GLY A 228 -27.06 -3.99 -32.67
CA GLY A 228 -26.66 -5.32 -33.10
C GLY A 228 -26.51 -6.37 -32.00
N ILE A 229 -26.91 -6.08 -30.75
CA ILE A 229 -26.89 -7.03 -29.63
C ILE A 229 -28.31 -7.17 -29.06
N THR A 230 -28.85 -8.39 -29.07
CA THR A 230 -30.13 -8.69 -28.40
C THR A 230 -29.86 -9.03 -26.94
N ILE A 231 -30.33 -8.18 -26.03
CA ILE A 231 -30.25 -8.44 -24.59
C ILE A 231 -31.40 -9.37 -24.20
N GLU A 232 -31.05 -10.54 -23.66
CA GLU A 232 -32.03 -11.47 -23.07
C GLU A 232 -32.61 -10.90 -21.77
N ASP A 233 -33.94 -10.86 -21.66
CA ASP A 233 -34.65 -10.36 -20.48
C ASP A 233 -35.10 -11.49 -19.53
N GLY A 234 -35.37 -11.15 -18.28
CA GLY A 234 -35.80 -12.09 -17.23
C GLY A 234 -36.07 -11.39 -15.90
N LYS A 235 -35.98 -12.09 -14.76
CA LYS A 235 -36.04 -11.47 -13.42
C LYS A 235 -34.89 -10.51 -13.13
N GLY A 236 -33.85 -10.60 -13.93
CA GLY A 236 -32.70 -9.71 -14.03
C GLY A 236 -31.91 -10.08 -15.29
N ARG A 237 -31.01 -9.20 -15.71
CA ARG A 237 -30.23 -9.34 -16.94
C ARG A 237 -28.76 -9.56 -16.60
N CYS A 238 -28.20 -10.67 -17.06
CA CYS A 238 -26.80 -11.02 -16.88
C CYS A 238 -26.04 -10.92 -18.20
N ALA A 239 -24.88 -10.26 -18.17
CA ALA A 239 -23.88 -10.36 -19.24
C ALA A 239 -22.82 -11.39 -18.83
N VAL A 240 -22.55 -12.40 -19.66
CA VAL A 240 -21.45 -13.35 -19.45
C VAL A 240 -20.39 -13.11 -20.52
N LEU A 241 -19.15 -12.80 -20.13
CA LEU A 241 -18.07 -12.65 -21.11
C LEU A 241 -17.60 -14.02 -21.60
N SER A 242 -17.55 -14.21 -22.91
CA SER A 242 -16.84 -15.31 -23.57
C SER A 242 -15.60 -14.75 -24.25
N SER A 243 -14.44 -15.00 -23.64
CA SER A 243 -13.13 -14.61 -24.16
C SER A 243 -12.70 -15.40 -25.40
N GLY A 244 -13.42 -16.48 -25.72
CA GLY A 244 -13.03 -17.45 -26.75
C GLY A 244 -11.98 -18.46 -26.28
N ASP A 245 -11.62 -18.44 -24.99
CA ASP A 245 -10.71 -19.41 -24.39
C ASP A 245 -11.41 -20.79 -24.28
N PRO A 246 -10.89 -21.84 -24.93
CA PRO A 246 -11.48 -23.18 -24.86
C PRO A 246 -11.59 -23.69 -23.42
N ASP A 247 -10.65 -23.32 -22.55
CA ASP A 247 -10.57 -23.81 -21.17
C ASP A 247 -11.72 -23.32 -20.28
N SER A 248 -12.42 -22.24 -20.67
CA SER A 248 -13.58 -21.73 -19.92
C SER A 248 -14.94 -22.13 -20.49
N THR A 249 -14.96 -22.87 -21.61
CA THR A 249 -16.21 -23.24 -22.31
C THR A 249 -17.18 -24.03 -21.41
N ALA A 250 -16.69 -25.05 -20.71
CA ALA A 250 -17.51 -25.87 -19.83
C ALA A 250 -18.08 -25.06 -18.65
N ARG A 251 -17.26 -24.16 -18.11
CA ARG A 251 -17.63 -23.25 -17.02
C ARG A 251 -18.67 -22.23 -17.46
N ILE A 252 -18.49 -21.59 -18.62
CA ILE A 252 -19.46 -20.65 -19.21
C ILE A 252 -20.81 -21.33 -19.39
N ALA A 253 -20.82 -22.56 -19.92
CA ALA A 253 -22.05 -23.33 -20.09
C ALA A 253 -22.74 -23.61 -18.75
N ALA A 254 -21.98 -24.03 -17.72
CA ALA A 254 -22.51 -24.30 -16.38
C ALA A 254 -23.09 -23.05 -15.70
N ILE A 255 -22.38 -21.92 -15.77
CA ILE A 255 -22.82 -20.65 -15.18
C ILE A 255 -24.07 -20.13 -15.90
N THR A 256 -24.07 -20.15 -17.24
CA THR A 256 -25.21 -19.70 -18.05
C THR A 256 -26.45 -20.54 -17.75
N LYS A 257 -26.30 -21.86 -17.69
CA LYS A 257 -27.39 -22.78 -17.30
C LYS A 257 -27.93 -22.45 -15.90
N THR A 258 -27.04 -22.21 -14.95
CA THR A 258 -27.40 -21.88 -13.56
C THR A 258 -28.15 -20.55 -13.47
N ALA A 259 -27.66 -19.50 -14.13
CA ALA A 259 -28.30 -18.18 -14.14
C ALA A 259 -29.68 -18.20 -14.81
N ARG A 260 -29.81 -18.85 -15.98
CA ARG A 260 -31.13 -19.05 -16.63
C ARG A 260 -32.08 -19.86 -15.75
N GLY A 261 -31.59 -20.93 -15.12
CA GLY A 261 -32.37 -21.72 -14.16
C GLY A 261 -32.81 -20.93 -12.92
N ALA A 262 -32.06 -19.89 -12.53
CA ALA A 262 -32.44 -18.96 -11.48
C ALA A 262 -33.46 -17.88 -11.94
N GLY A 263 -33.80 -17.86 -13.23
CA GLY A 263 -34.79 -16.95 -13.83
C GLY A 263 -34.21 -15.67 -14.45
N PHE A 264 -32.88 -15.59 -14.64
CA PHE A 264 -32.24 -14.44 -15.29
C PHE A 264 -32.21 -14.60 -16.82
N GLY A 265 -32.34 -13.49 -17.55
CA GLY A 265 -31.96 -13.43 -18.96
C GLY A 265 -30.45 -13.36 -19.07
N VAL A 266 -29.82 -14.17 -19.94
CA VAL A 266 -28.36 -14.29 -20.00
C VAL A 266 -27.86 -14.02 -21.40
N THR A 267 -27.20 -12.88 -21.60
CA THR A 267 -26.56 -12.52 -22.85
C THR A 267 -25.08 -12.85 -22.78
N VAL A 268 -24.60 -13.73 -23.69
CA VAL A 268 -23.16 -14.02 -23.80
C VAL A 268 -22.53 -12.97 -24.72
N LEU A 269 -21.55 -12.23 -24.22
CA LEU A 269 -20.83 -11.20 -24.95
C LEU A 269 -19.47 -11.71 -25.40
N THR A 270 -19.07 -11.44 -26.63
CA THR A 270 -17.70 -11.64 -27.12
C THR A 270 -16.78 -10.49 -26.71
N CYS A 271 -15.47 -10.65 -26.91
CA CYS A 271 -14.52 -9.53 -26.78
C CYS A 271 -14.87 -8.35 -27.70
N ASP A 272 -15.37 -8.62 -28.91
CA ASP A 272 -15.78 -7.56 -29.85
C ASP A 272 -17.09 -6.87 -29.46
N ASP A 273 -17.95 -7.55 -28.69
CA ASP A 273 -19.18 -6.94 -28.16
C ASP A 273 -18.88 -6.01 -26.99
N ILE A 274 -18.06 -6.46 -26.03
CA ILE A 274 -17.84 -5.72 -24.78
C ILE A 274 -16.99 -4.45 -24.97
N ILE A 275 -16.13 -4.39 -25.99
CA ILE A 275 -15.35 -3.17 -26.31
C ILE A 275 -16.22 -2.08 -26.95
N ARG A 276 -17.44 -2.40 -27.41
CA ARG A 276 -18.31 -1.39 -28.03
C ARG A 276 -18.83 -0.45 -26.95
N PRO A 277 -18.69 0.87 -27.13
CA PRO A 277 -19.30 1.84 -26.23
C PRO A 277 -20.80 1.56 -26.10
N LYS A 278 -21.34 1.78 -24.89
CA LYS A 278 -22.77 1.60 -24.56
C LYS A 278 -23.28 0.17 -24.36
N VAL A 279 -22.47 -0.88 -24.58
CA VAL A 279 -22.92 -2.27 -24.34
C VAL A 279 -22.98 -2.61 -22.86
N LEU A 280 -21.83 -2.67 -22.18
CA LEU A 280 -21.78 -2.98 -20.75
C LEU A 280 -22.12 -1.72 -19.94
N ARG A 281 -23.38 -1.63 -19.52
CA ARG A 281 -23.92 -0.55 -18.69
C ARG A 281 -24.94 -1.08 -17.69
N PRO A 282 -25.10 -0.47 -16.49
CA PRO A 282 -26.12 -0.88 -15.52
C PRO A 282 -27.56 -0.82 -16.07
N GLU A 283 -27.81 0.02 -17.08
CA GLU A 283 -29.12 0.10 -17.74
C GLU A 283 -29.43 -1.14 -18.60
N ASN A 284 -28.39 -1.82 -19.09
CA ASN A 284 -28.49 -2.99 -19.95
C ASN A 284 -28.39 -4.30 -19.15
N PHE A 285 -27.52 -4.33 -18.14
CA PHE A 285 -27.22 -5.53 -17.36
C PHE A 285 -27.20 -5.21 -15.86
N ASP A 286 -27.90 -6.04 -15.08
CA ASP A 286 -27.90 -5.96 -13.62
C ASP A 286 -26.62 -6.58 -13.01
N ILE A 287 -26.08 -7.60 -13.69
CA ILE A 287 -24.92 -8.39 -13.23
C ILE A 287 -23.99 -8.69 -14.42
N PHE A 288 -22.72 -8.36 -14.30
CA PHE A 288 -21.65 -8.78 -15.20
C PHE A 288 -20.97 -10.03 -14.65
N ILE A 289 -20.76 -11.04 -15.48
CA ILE A 289 -20.12 -12.29 -15.11
C ILE A 289 -18.86 -12.45 -15.95
N LEU A 290 -17.72 -12.43 -15.27
CA LEU A 290 -16.41 -12.77 -15.79
C LEU A 290 -16.09 -14.22 -15.34
N PRO A 291 -16.19 -15.22 -16.25
CA PRO A 291 -16.07 -16.64 -15.88
C PRO A 291 -14.62 -17.09 -15.64
N ASP A 292 -13.63 -16.35 -16.12
CA ASP A 292 -12.20 -16.67 -16.02
C ASP A 292 -11.36 -15.39 -15.81
N THR A 293 -10.04 -15.47 -15.95
CA THR A 293 -9.15 -14.31 -15.75
C THR A 293 -8.94 -13.45 -17.00
N SER A 294 -9.47 -13.88 -18.15
CA SER A 294 -9.23 -13.28 -19.46
C SER A 294 -10.17 -12.11 -19.73
N PHE A 295 -9.62 -10.96 -20.09
CA PHE A 295 -10.42 -9.75 -20.35
C PHE A 295 -9.80 -8.85 -21.42
N PRO A 296 -10.59 -8.31 -22.38
CA PRO A 296 -10.05 -7.44 -23.42
C PRO A 296 -9.55 -6.12 -22.84
N ALA A 297 -8.25 -5.84 -22.98
CA ALA A 297 -7.61 -4.63 -22.48
C ALA A 297 -8.30 -3.32 -22.93
N PRO A 298 -8.78 -3.20 -24.19
CA PRO A 298 -9.50 -2.00 -24.62
C PRO A 298 -10.82 -1.73 -23.86
N ALA A 299 -11.41 -2.74 -23.20
CA ALA A 299 -12.64 -2.58 -22.42
C ALA A 299 -12.41 -2.12 -20.96
N ARG A 300 -11.16 -1.80 -20.58
CA ARG A 300 -10.79 -1.35 -19.22
C ARG A 300 -11.71 -0.24 -18.70
N ASP A 301 -11.81 0.86 -19.44
CA ASP A 301 -12.56 2.02 -18.96
C ASP A 301 -14.07 1.76 -18.96
N ILE A 302 -14.54 0.85 -19.83
CA ILE A 302 -15.93 0.41 -19.89
C ILE A 302 -16.31 -0.36 -18.62
N VAL A 303 -15.51 -1.34 -18.21
CA VAL A 303 -15.81 -2.14 -17.01
C VAL A 303 -15.67 -1.33 -15.72
N LEU A 304 -14.64 -0.47 -15.62
CA LEU A 304 -14.48 0.42 -14.46
C LEU A 304 -15.67 1.40 -14.34
N ARG A 305 -16.15 1.94 -15.46
CA ARG A 305 -17.36 2.77 -15.47
C ARG A 305 -18.61 1.98 -15.05
N TYR A 306 -18.76 0.74 -15.51
CA TYR A 306 -19.87 -0.11 -15.09
C TYR A 306 -19.88 -0.29 -13.57
N PHE A 307 -18.71 -0.57 -12.97
CA PHE A 307 -18.54 -0.67 -11.52
C PHE A 307 -18.83 0.64 -10.78
N ARG A 308 -18.29 1.79 -11.24
CA ARG A 308 -18.52 3.10 -10.61
C ARG A 308 -19.97 3.58 -10.66
N ASN A 309 -20.77 3.02 -11.56
CA ASN A 309 -22.21 3.27 -11.64
C ASN A 309 -23.05 2.17 -10.96
N GLY A 310 -22.48 1.44 -10.00
CA GLY A 310 -23.20 0.48 -9.16
C GLY A 310 -23.45 -0.88 -9.81
N GLY A 311 -22.76 -1.19 -10.92
CA GLY A 311 -22.89 -2.47 -11.60
C GLY A 311 -22.39 -3.64 -10.74
N ASN A 312 -23.22 -4.67 -10.58
CA ASN A 312 -22.84 -5.89 -9.85
C ASN A 312 -21.96 -6.80 -10.71
N ALA A 313 -21.09 -7.58 -10.07
CA ALA A 313 -20.13 -8.44 -10.75
C ALA A 313 -20.01 -9.84 -10.13
N VAL A 314 -19.75 -10.84 -10.96
CA VAL A 314 -19.33 -12.19 -10.55
C VAL A 314 -18.01 -12.48 -11.25
N MET A 315 -16.93 -12.66 -10.51
CA MET A 315 -15.57 -12.83 -11.04
C MET A 315 -14.99 -14.17 -10.60
N LEU A 316 -14.74 -15.07 -11.54
CA LEU A 316 -14.43 -16.46 -11.25
C LEU A 316 -13.12 -16.87 -11.94
N GLY A 317 -12.59 -18.02 -11.54
CA GLY A 317 -11.55 -18.70 -12.31
C GLY A 317 -10.11 -18.31 -12.00
N GLY A 318 -9.87 -17.53 -10.95
CA GLY A 318 -8.54 -17.02 -10.60
C GLY A 318 -8.59 -15.55 -10.21
N ARG A 319 -7.48 -14.84 -10.40
CA ARG A 319 -7.42 -13.39 -10.15
C ARG A 319 -8.08 -12.66 -11.31
N ALA A 320 -9.15 -11.91 -11.01
CA ALA A 320 -9.87 -11.14 -12.03
C ALA A 320 -8.92 -10.23 -12.81
N PHE A 321 -9.08 -10.18 -14.14
CA PHE A 321 -8.29 -9.35 -15.06
C PHE A 321 -6.78 -9.64 -15.13
N GLU A 322 -6.32 -10.78 -14.60
CA GLU A 322 -4.91 -11.18 -14.65
C GLU A 322 -4.43 -11.45 -16.09
N SER A 323 -5.29 -11.96 -16.97
CA SER A 323 -4.96 -12.28 -18.36
C SER A 323 -5.57 -11.26 -19.32
N LEU A 324 -4.97 -10.09 -19.46
CA LEU A 324 -5.45 -9.12 -20.45
C LEU A 324 -5.24 -9.61 -21.90
N LEU A 325 -6.27 -9.42 -22.73
CA LEU A 325 -6.32 -9.77 -24.13
C LEU A 325 -6.19 -8.53 -25.02
N TYR A 326 -5.37 -8.64 -26.06
CA TYR A 326 -5.06 -7.56 -26.99
C TYR A 326 -5.47 -7.94 -28.42
N PRO A 327 -6.18 -7.06 -29.14
CA PRO A 327 -6.59 -7.35 -30.51
C PRO A 327 -5.41 -7.12 -31.47
N VAL A 328 -5.04 -8.15 -32.24
CA VAL A 328 -4.04 -8.11 -33.30
C VAL A 328 -4.56 -8.91 -34.49
N ASP A 329 -4.66 -8.28 -35.66
CA ASP A 329 -5.05 -8.92 -36.93
C ASP A 329 -6.29 -9.83 -36.83
N GLY A 330 -7.32 -9.36 -36.13
CA GLY A 330 -8.59 -10.09 -35.93
C GLY A 330 -8.52 -11.22 -34.90
N LYS A 331 -7.44 -11.34 -34.13
CA LYS A 331 -7.27 -12.31 -33.03
C LYS A 331 -7.06 -11.60 -31.70
N TRP A 332 -7.45 -12.25 -30.62
CA TRP A 332 -7.23 -11.78 -29.25
C TRP A 332 -6.08 -12.56 -28.63
N LEU A 333 -4.96 -11.88 -28.33
CA LEU A 333 -3.75 -12.48 -27.80
C LEU A 333 -3.56 -12.12 -26.32
N LYS A 334 -3.15 -13.10 -25.50
CA LYS A 334 -2.65 -12.83 -24.15
C LYS A 334 -1.31 -12.09 -24.23
N LYS A 335 -0.95 -11.33 -23.19
CA LYS A 335 0.29 -10.54 -23.14
C LYS A 335 1.55 -11.33 -23.57
N GLN A 336 1.73 -12.55 -23.05
CA GLN A 336 2.91 -13.37 -23.38
C GLN A 336 2.94 -13.81 -24.86
N ASP A 337 1.79 -14.12 -25.44
CA ASP A 337 1.70 -14.51 -26.85
C ASP A 337 1.89 -13.29 -27.76
N LEU A 338 1.39 -12.12 -27.34
CA LEU A 338 1.64 -10.85 -27.99
C LEU A 338 3.14 -10.47 -27.95
N GLU A 339 3.80 -10.59 -26.80
CA GLU A 339 5.24 -10.34 -26.67
C GLU A 339 6.05 -11.28 -27.56
N ARG A 340 5.67 -12.57 -27.63
CA ARG A 340 6.27 -13.53 -28.59
C ARG A 340 6.00 -13.13 -30.05
N THR A 341 4.79 -12.68 -30.37
CA THR A 341 4.42 -12.24 -31.73
C THR A 341 5.23 -11.00 -32.13
N ILE A 342 5.37 -10.04 -31.22
CA ILE A 342 6.23 -8.85 -31.40
C ILE A 342 7.67 -9.30 -31.65
N ALA A 343 8.24 -10.15 -30.79
CA ALA A 343 9.62 -10.62 -30.89
C ALA A 343 9.90 -11.41 -32.18
N ALA A 344 8.90 -12.12 -32.70
CA ALA A 344 8.99 -12.90 -33.95
C ALA A 344 8.86 -12.05 -35.22
N THR A 345 8.64 -10.73 -35.12
CA THR A 345 8.49 -9.86 -36.30
C THR A 345 9.80 -9.80 -37.10
N GLU A 346 9.71 -10.08 -38.39
CA GLU A 346 10.82 -9.97 -39.34
C GLU A 346 10.91 -8.54 -39.91
N PRO A 347 12.11 -8.02 -40.21
CA PRO A 347 12.24 -6.75 -40.91
C PRO A 347 11.70 -6.86 -42.34
N SER A 348 10.81 -5.96 -42.73
CA SER A 348 10.39 -5.81 -44.13
C SER A 348 11.47 -5.11 -44.97
N SER A 349 12.35 -4.34 -44.31
CA SER A 349 13.48 -3.65 -44.93
C SER A 349 14.65 -3.55 -43.95
N VAL A 350 15.85 -3.91 -44.40
CA VAL A 350 17.09 -3.71 -43.63
C VAL A 350 17.63 -2.30 -43.93
N LEU A 351 17.87 -1.51 -42.90
CA LEU A 351 18.49 -0.18 -43.01
C LEU A 351 20.02 -0.29 -42.98
N PHE A 352 20.54 -1.14 -42.10
CA PHE A 352 21.98 -1.34 -41.94
C PHE A 352 22.31 -2.83 -41.91
N SER A 353 23.18 -3.25 -42.83
CA SER A 353 23.86 -4.54 -42.84
C SER A 353 25.36 -4.26 -42.79
N PHE A 354 26.07 -4.65 -41.72
CA PHE A 354 27.40 -4.13 -41.40
C PHE A 354 28.56 -4.86 -42.13
N SER A 355 28.31 -5.25 -43.37
CA SER A 355 29.29 -5.81 -44.31
C SER A 355 30.06 -4.73 -45.09
N GLY A 356 29.86 -3.44 -44.78
CA GLY A 356 30.46 -2.28 -45.47
C GLY A 356 31.16 -1.31 -44.52
N ASP A 357 31.36 -0.05 -44.96
CA ASP A 357 32.06 0.98 -44.19
C ASP A 357 31.28 1.44 -42.95
N THR A 358 31.90 1.35 -41.77
CA THR A 358 31.33 1.77 -40.48
C THR A 358 31.77 3.18 -40.07
N SER A 359 32.55 3.89 -40.90
CA SER A 359 33.04 5.25 -40.63
C SER A 359 31.92 6.29 -40.44
N VAL A 360 30.72 5.99 -40.93
CA VAL A 360 29.51 6.82 -40.79
C VAL A 360 28.91 6.80 -39.37
N TRP A 361 29.43 5.97 -38.46
CA TRP A 361 29.01 5.92 -37.06
C TRP A 361 29.90 6.81 -36.20
N GLU A 362 29.36 7.95 -35.81
CA GLU A 362 30.07 8.97 -35.06
C GLU A 362 29.93 8.74 -33.56
N ARG A 363 31.07 8.70 -32.86
CA ARG A 363 31.12 8.57 -31.40
C ARG A 363 30.76 9.88 -30.73
N SER A 364 30.03 9.75 -29.62
CA SER A 364 29.75 10.81 -28.68
C SER A 364 29.99 10.20 -27.27
N SER A 365 30.74 10.88 -26.38
CA SER A 365 30.90 10.45 -24.97
C SER A 365 31.14 11.61 -23.99
N ASP A 366 30.88 11.38 -22.69
CA ASP A 366 31.33 12.27 -21.60
C ASP A 366 32.85 12.30 -21.42
N LYS A 367 33.54 11.24 -21.89
CA LYS A 367 35.00 11.09 -21.86
C LYS A 367 35.53 10.87 -23.26
N LYS A 368 35.84 11.99 -23.93
CA LYS A 368 36.35 11.98 -25.31
C LYS A 368 37.73 11.33 -25.46
N ASP A 369 38.54 11.35 -24.41
CA ASP A 369 39.90 10.78 -24.42
C ASP A 369 39.91 9.24 -24.40
N ASN A 370 38.79 8.60 -24.04
CA ASN A 370 38.69 7.14 -24.09
C ASN A 370 38.65 6.66 -25.54
N LEU A 371 39.34 5.55 -25.82
CA LEU A 371 39.51 4.98 -27.15
C LEU A 371 38.38 4.02 -27.55
N SER A 372 37.13 4.36 -27.25
CA SER A 372 35.99 3.55 -27.70
C SER A 372 35.85 3.61 -29.22
N THR A 373 35.54 2.49 -29.87
CA THR A 373 35.47 2.41 -31.35
C THR A 373 34.21 1.69 -31.83
N ALA A 374 33.84 1.93 -33.09
CA ALA A 374 32.80 1.18 -33.80
C ALA A 374 33.36 0.67 -35.13
N THR A 375 33.60 -0.63 -35.23
CA THR A 375 34.25 -1.26 -36.40
C THR A 375 33.42 -2.42 -36.95
N SER A 376 33.61 -2.75 -38.23
CA SER A 376 33.02 -3.97 -38.79
C SER A 376 33.82 -5.18 -38.33
N GLU A 377 33.16 -6.13 -37.68
CA GLU A 377 33.71 -7.41 -37.26
C GLU A 377 32.77 -8.53 -37.73
N SER A 378 33.25 -9.39 -38.63
CA SER A 378 32.50 -10.54 -39.16
C SER A 378 31.09 -10.21 -39.69
N GLY A 379 30.90 -9.02 -40.26
CA GLY A 379 29.61 -8.57 -40.81
C GLY A 379 28.68 -7.89 -39.79
N SER A 380 29.10 -7.76 -38.53
CA SER A 380 28.43 -6.99 -37.48
C SER A 380 29.17 -5.68 -37.19
N LEU A 381 28.46 -4.66 -36.70
CA LEU A 381 29.07 -3.50 -36.05
C LEU A 381 29.47 -3.90 -34.63
N HIS A 382 30.76 -3.92 -34.35
CA HIS A 382 31.29 -4.07 -33.01
C HIS A 382 31.59 -2.69 -32.42
N ILE A 383 30.82 -2.33 -31.40
CA ILE A 383 31.05 -1.15 -30.56
C ILE A 383 31.84 -1.61 -29.33
N ASP A 384 33.12 -1.24 -29.26
CA ASP A 384 34.01 -1.50 -28.12
C ASP A 384 34.13 -0.24 -27.28
N ILE A 385 33.48 -0.22 -26.11
CA ILE A 385 33.42 0.92 -25.18
C ILE A 385 34.51 0.78 -24.13
N LYS A 386 35.36 1.80 -23.99
CA LYS A 386 36.44 1.85 -23.00
C LYS A 386 36.14 2.84 -21.88
N GLY A 387 36.27 2.40 -20.63
CA GLY A 387 36.21 3.25 -19.44
C GLY A 387 34.90 4.03 -19.27
N TYR A 388 33.75 3.39 -19.55
CA TYR A 388 32.42 3.96 -19.43
C TYR A 388 32.15 4.57 -18.03
N THR A 389 31.74 5.85 -17.99
CA THR A 389 31.44 6.58 -16.75
C THR A 389 30.03 7.13 -16.68
N LEU A 390 29.64 8.00 -17.62
CA LEU A 390 28.29 8.56 -17.70
C LEU A 390 27.59 8.15 -19.00
N TRP A 391 28.18 8.37 -20.17
CA TRP A 391 27.58 7.96 -21.44
C TRP A 391 28.62 7.78 -22.55
N ASP A 392 28.41 6.80 -23.41
CA ASP A 392 29.23 6.51 -24.59
C ASP A 392 28.36 5.85 -25.66
N THR A 393 28.15 6.54 -26.78
CA THR A 393 27.16 6.18 -27.79
C THR A 393 27.67 6.49 -29.19
N PHE A 394 27.25 5.68 -30.17
CA PHE A 394 27.59 5.86 -31.57
C PHE A 394 26.33 6.17 -32.36
N ALA A 395 26.36 7.17 -33.22
CA ALA A 395 25.20 7.66 -33.95
C ALA A 395 25.44 7.72 -35.45
N THR A 396 24.40 7.51 -36.25
CA THR A 396 24.45 7.71 -37.70
C THR A 396 23.11 8.21 -38.23
N THR A 397 23.12 8.73 -39.46
CA THR A 397 21.91 9.16 -40.17
C THR A 397 21.26 7.95 -40.85
N LEU A 398 19.92 7.87 -40.82
CA LEU A 398 19.19 6.82 -41.53
C LEU A 398 19.46 6.93 -43.05
N PRO A 399 19.66 5.80 -43.76
CA PRO A 399 19.99 5.81 -45.18
C PRO A 399 18.81 6.24 -46.07
N ARG A 400 17.59 6.22 -45.52
CA ARG A 400 16.37 6.70 -46.15
C ARG A 400 15.35 7.13 -45.11
N LYS A 401 14.35 7.90 -45.54
CA LYS A 401 13.16 8.19 -44.74
C LYS A 401 12.33 6.93 -44.52
N LEU A 402 11.75 6.78 -43.33
CA LEU A 402 10.81 5.71 -43.00
C LEU A 402 9.44 5.98 -43.63
N ALA A 403 8.79 4.94 -44.14
CA ALA A 403 7.41 5.05 -44.60
C ALA A 403 6.44 5.18 -43.42
N LYS A 404 5.25 5.74 -43.66
CA LYS A 404 4.23 6.02 -42.63
C LYS A 404 3.83 4.83 -41.76
N ASN A 405 3.87 3.61 -42.31
CA ASN A 405 3.57 2.37 -41.60
C ASN A 405 4.80 1.67 -41.02
N GLU A 406 6.01 1.97 -41.50
CA GLU A 406 7.29 1.46 -40.99
C GLU A 406 7.66 2.16 -39.68
N SER A 407 7.18 1.62 -38.56
CA SER A 407 7.38 2.23 -37.24
C SER A 407 7.97 1.29 -36.20
N LEU A 408 8.22 0.03 -36.55
CA LEU A 408 9.01 -0.87 -35.69
C LEU A 408 10.48 -0.73 -36.04
N ILE A 409 11.34 -0.52 -35.03
CA ILE A 409 12.79 -0.64 -35.17
C ILE A 409 13.19 -2.04 -34.72
N ILE A 410 13.89 -2.77 -35.57
CA ILE A 410 14.32 -4.14 -35.31
C ILE A 410 15.84 -4.15 -35.26
N VAL A 411 16.42 -4.55 -34.12
CA VAL A 411 17.87 -4.59 -33.92
C VAL A 411 18.27 -6.02 -33.57
N SER A 412 19.15 -6.62 -34.37
CA SER A 412 19.82 -7.87 -34.03
C SER A 412 21.12 -7.55 -33.31
N MET A 413 21.20 -7.82 -32.01
CA MET A 413 22.37 -7.47 -31.21
C MET A 413 22.67 -8.44 -30.06
N LYS A 414 23.88 -8.35 -29.52
CA LYS A 414 24.32 -8.99 -28.27
C LYS A 414 25.30 -8.09 -27.51
N GLY A 415 25.40 -8.30 -26.21
CA GLY A 415 26.42 -7.69 -25.35
C GLY A 415 27.48 -8.70 -24.94
N ASP A 416 28.54 -8.28 -24.28
CA ASP A 416 29.38 -9.20 -23.51
C ASP A 416 28.70 -9.58 -22.17
N ALA A 417 29.38 -10.41 -21.36
CA ALA A 417 28.85 -10.85 -20.06
C ALA A 417 28.61 -9.71 -19.05
N SER A 418 29.25 -8.55 -19.24
CA SER A 418 29.11 -7.36 -18.40
C SER A 418 28.09 -6.34 -18.93
N THR A 419 27.56 -6.57 -20.14
CA THR A 419 26.69 -5.62 -20.86
C THR A 419 25.28 -6.17 -20.93
N SER A 420 24.49 -5.89 -19.90
CA SER A 420 23.12 -6.41 -19.74
C SER A 420 22.03 -5.52 -20.35
N GLN A 421 22.36 -4.28 -20.71
CA GLN A 421 21.42 -3.33 -21.32
C GLN A 421 22.10 -2.46 -22.38
N VAL A 422 21.31 -2.02 -23.36
CA VAL A 422 21.73 -1.04 -24.38
C VAL A 422 20.65 0.02 -24.56
N ALA A 423 21.09 1.27 -24.72
CA ALA A 423 20.23 2.38 -25.11
C ALA A 423 20.19 2.50 -26.63
N VAL A 424 18.97 2.60 -27.18
CA VAL A 424 18.71 2.96 -28.57
C VAL A 424 18.00 4.31 -28.56
N GLU A 425 18.65 5.33 -29.11
CA GLU A 425 18.14 6.69 -29.23
C GLU A 425 17.75 6.99 -30.69
N LEU A 426 16.62 7.66 -30.88
CA LEU A 426 16.14 8.16 -32.17
C LEU A 426 15.97 9.68 -32.11
N ASN A 427 16.44 10.36 -33.15
CA ASN A 427 16.31 11.82 -33.26
C ASN A 427 15.42 12.17 -34.44
N GLU A 428 14.45 13.03 -34.20
CA GLU A 428 13.60 13.61 -35.24
C GLU A 428 14.26 14.82 -35.91
N GLN A 429 13.83 15.17 -37.12
CA GLN A 429 14.32 16.31 -37.90
C GLN A 429 14.23 17.68 -37.18
N ASP A 430 13.35 17.83 -36.20
CA ASP A 430 13.25 19.05 -35.38
C ASP A 430 14.16 19.06 -34.14
N GLY A 431 14.97 18.01 -34.01
CA GLY A 431 15.95 17.80 -32.94
C GLY A 431 15.39 17.15 -31.68
N SER A 432 14.13 16.73 -31.67
CA SER A 432 13.53 15.99 -30.55
C SER A 432 14.20 14.61 -30.39
N ARG A 433 14.52 14.22 -29.16
CA ARG A 433 15.29 13.00 -28.85
C ARG A 433 14.48 12.02 -28.02
N TRP A 434 14.50 10.76 -28.43
CA TRP A 434 13.73 9.70 -27.79
C TRP A 434 14.60 8.47 -27.53
N ILE A 435 14.48 7.87 -26.36
CA ILE A 435 15.35 6.76 -25.94
C ILE A 435 14.54 5.54 -25.51
N ALA A 436 14.92 4.36 -26.01
CA ALA A 436 14.45 3.07 -25.54
C ALA A 436 15.63 2.31 -24.91
N VAL A 437 15.39 1.66 -23.77
CA VAL A 437 16.38 0.80 -23.11
C VAL A 437 15.97 -0.65 -23.32
N THR A 438 16.90 -1.46 -23.84
CA THR A 438 16.67 -2.87 -24.14
C THR A 438 17.58 -3.73 -23.28
N ASP A 439 17.02 -4.74 -22.62
CA ASP A 439 17.79 -5.77 -21.95
C ASP A 439 18.32 -6.75 -22.99
N ILE A 440 19.62 -7.02 -22.95
CA ILE A 440 20.28 -7.88 -23.93
C ILE A 440 21.04 -9.02 -23.27
N THR A 441 21.32 -10.05 -24.06
CA THR A 441 22.08 -11.23 -23.63
C THR A 441 23.40 -11.36 -24.38
N PRO A 442 24.33 -12.22 -23.90
CA PRO A 442 25.53 -12.61 -24.65
C PRO A 442 25.26 -13.37 -25.96
N GLU A 443 24.03 -13.90 -26.12
CA GLU A 443 23.57 -14.53 -27.35
C GLU A 443 23.02 -13.50 -28.33
N MET A 444 23.35 -13.64 -29.62
CA MET A 444 22.80 -12.83 -30.70
C MET A 444 21.29 -13.04 -30.79
N LYS A 445 20.52 -11.98 -30.53
CA LYS A 445 19.06 -12.01 -30.55
C LYS A 445 18.52 -10.80 -31.28
N ARG A 446 17.31 -10.96 -31.81
CA ARG A 446 16.54 -9.89 -32.43
C ARG A 446 15.65 -9.23 -31.38
N TYR A 447 15.66 -7.91 -31.34
CA TYR A 447 14.83 -7.09 -30.48
C TYR A 447 13.96 -6.18 -31.33
N VAL A 448 12.65 -6.19 -31.06
CA VAL A 448 11.66 -5.39 -31.79
C VAL A 448 11.17 -4.26 -30.88
N LEU A 449 11.48 -3.03 -31.27
CA LEU A 449 11.21 -1.83 -30.49
C LEU A 449 9.99 -1.10 -31.07
N LEU A 450 8.92 -1.06 -30.28
CA LEU A 450 7.71 -0.31 -30.61
C LEU A 450 7.94 1.19 -30.35
N PRO A 451 7.27 2.09 -31.09
CA PRO A 451 7.33 3.54 -30.82
C PRO A 451 7.04 3.90 -29.36
N ALA A 452 6.14 3.14 -28.69
CA ALA A 452 5.78 3.35 -27.29
C ALA A 452 6.92 3.11 -26.28
N TYR A 453 7.99 2.40 -26.68
CA TYR A 453 9.16 2.12 -25.85
C TYR A 453 10.13 3.30 -25.80
N PHE A 454 10.08 4.19 -26.81
CA PHE A 454 10.90 5.37 -26.88
C PHE A 454 10.32 6.49 -26.00
N LYS A 455 11.02 6.82 -24.92
CA LYS A 455 10.62 7.88 -23.98
C LYS A 455 11.31 9.20 -24.34
N ALA A 456 10.58 10.31 -24.20
CA ALA A 456 11.10 11.64 -24.47
C ALA A 456 12.28 11.97 -23.56
N TRP A 457 13.42 12.32 -24.17
CA TRP A 457 14.65 12.63 -23.43
C TRP A 457 14.81 14.14 -23.20
N ASP A 458 14.65 14.94 -24.26
CA ASP A 458 14.85 16.39 -24.21
C ASP A 458 13.53 17.17 -24.03
N THR A 459 13.62 18.48 -23.82
CA THR A 459 12.45 19.34 -23.60
C THR A 459 11.52 19.35 -24.81
N LYS A 460 12.05 19.34 -26.04
CA LYS A 460 11.23 19.34 -27.26
C LYS A 460 10.44 18.04 -27.41
N ALA A 461 11.06 16.89 -27.17
CA ALA A 461 10.34 15.62 -27.18
C ALA A 461 9.25 15.56 -26.10
N LYS A 462 9.49 16.14 -24.91
CA LYS A 462 8.51 16.18 -23.81
C LYS A 462 7.25 16.99 -24.13
N GLU A 463 7.30 17.86 -25.14
CA GLU A 463 6.14 18.63 -25.62
C GLU A 463 5.31 17.85 -26.67
N LYS A 464 5.74 16.65 -27.08
CA LYS A 464 5.09 15.84 -28.10
C LYS A 464 4.30 14.66 -27.52
N ALA A 465 3.40 14.13 -28.35
CA ALA A 465 2.57 12.96 -28.04
C ALA A 465 3.34 11.65 -27.88
N GLY A 466 4.47 11.57 -28.57
CA GLY A 466 5.22 10.38 -28.87
C GLY A 466 6.08 10.67 -30.09
N ILE A 467 6.99 9.75 -30.38
CA ILE A 467 7.88 9.86 -31.53
C ILE A 467 7.10 9.80 -32.85
N ASP A 468 7.38 10.73 -33.77
CA ASP A 468 6.93 10.64 -35.17
C ASP A 468 7.97 9.89 -35.99
N MET A 469 7.71 8.60 -36.23
CA MET A 469 8.66 7.71 -36.93
C MET A 469 8.99 8.18 -38.34
N GLU A 470 8.08 8.88 -39.03
CA GLU A 470 8.35 9.44 -40.37
C GLU A 470 9.39 10.58 -40.33
N ARG A 471 9.55 11.23 -39.18
CA ARG A 471 10.48 12.34 -38.97
C ARG A 471 11.82 11.91 -38.38
N VAL A 472 11.99 10.64 -38.05
CA VAL A 472 13.26 10.13 -37.53
C VAL A 472 14.33 10.25 -38.62
N GLU A 473 15.44 10.90 -38.28
CA GLU A 473 16.58 11.10 -39.18
C GLU A 473 17.85 10.41 -38.68
N LYS A 474 18.01 10.22 -37.36
CA LYS A 474 19.21 9.61 -36.78
C LYS A 474 18.86 8.52 -35.80
N ILE A 475 19.73 7.53 -35.74
CA ILE A 475 19.74 6.49 -34.72
C ILE A 475 21.07 6.52 -33.99
N SER A 476 21.04 6.34 -32.67
CA SER A 476 22.22 6.18 -31.84
C SER A 476 22.09 4.98 -30.93
N ILE A 477 23.18 4.22 -30.76
CA ILE A 477 23.22 3.01 -29.94
C ILE A 477 24.45 3.07 -29.03
N GLY A 478 24.28 2.69 -27.76
CA GLY A 478 25.37 2.60 -26.80
C GLY A 478 24.89 2.55 -25.36
N LEU A 479 25.66 3.14 -24.44
CA LEU A 479 25.40 3.13 -23.00
C LEU A 479 25.17 4.55 -22.46
N ALA A 480 24.21 4.70 -21.55
CA ALA A 480 23.85 5.99 -20.94
C ALA A 480 23.40 5.78 -19.49
N GLY A 481 24.18 6.26 -18.52
CA GLY A 481 24.11 5.85 -17.12
C GLY A 481 22.83 6.29 -16.40
N SER A 482 22.13 7.29 -16.93
CA SER A 482 20.79 7.67 -16.49
C SER A 482 19.70 6.68 -16.94
N HIS A 483 19.99 5.75 -17.85
CA HIS A 483 19.02 4.84 -18.48
C HIS A 483 19.44 3.36 -18.40
N THR A 484 20.68 3.03 -18.77
CA THR A 484 21.26 1.67 -18.68
C THR A 484 21.76 1.40 -17.26
N THR A 485 20.87 1.53 -16.28
CA THR A 485 21.18 1.51 -14.84
C THR A 485 21.68 0.17 -14.30
N ARG A 486 21.50 -0.93 -15.06
CA ARG A 486 22.02 -2.27 -14.73
C ARG A 486 23.39 -2.58 -15.34
N VAL A 487 24.00 -1.62 -16.02
CA VAL A 487 25.36 -1.74 -16.56
C VAL A 487 26.31 -0.96 -15.66
N SER A 488 27.34 -1.64 -15.14
CA SER A 488 28.35 -1.01 -14.28
C SER A 488 29.25 -0.06 -15.07
N ARG A 489 30.06 0.76 -14.38
CA ARG A 489 31.16 1.48 -15.03
C ARG A 489 32.25 0.51 -15.47
N GLY A 490 32.96 0.82 -16.57
CA GLY A 490 34.05 -0.03 -17.05
C GLY A 490 34.05 -0.22 -18.57
N ASP A 491 34.69 -1.29 -19.02
CA ASP A 491 34.75 -1.64 -20.44
C ASP A 491 33.56 -2.55 -20.81
N HIS A 492 33.03 -2.36 -22.02
CA HIS A 492 31.85 -3.07 -22.51
C HIS A 492 31.91 -3.26 -24.02
N SER A 493 31.41 -4.39 -24.50
CA SER A 493 31.28 -4.67 -25.93
C SER A 493 29.83 -4.92 -26.33
N ILE A 494 29.43 -4.34 -27.48
CA ILE A 494 28.12 -4.54 -28.12
C ILE A 494 28.36 -4.94 -29.57
N TRP A 495 27.73 -6.02 -30.03
CA TRP A 495 27.73 -6.42 -31.44
C TRP A 495 26.34 -6.25 -32.02
N ILE A 496 26.23 -5.63 -33.19
CA ILE A 496 24.97 -5.40 -33.90
C ILE A 496 25.10 -5.98 -35.29
N ASP A 497 24.30 -7.00 -35.60
CA ASP A 497 24.36 -7.70 -36.89
C ASP A 497 23.56 -6.97 -37.97
N ALA A 498 22.38 -6.48 -37.61
CA ALA A 498 21.52 -5.74 -38.52
C ALA A 498 20.58 -4.80 -37.76
N ILE A 499 20.23 -3.69 -38.43
CA ILE A 499 19.14 -2.81 -38.01
C ILE A 499 18.15 -2.73 -39.17
N GLY A 500 16.91 -3.12 -38.92
CA GLY A 500 15.83 -3.09 -39.90
C GLY A 500 14.60 -2.38 -39.37
N VAL A 501 13.62 -2.26 -40.26
CA VAL A 501 12.29 -1.72 -39.98
C VAL A 501 11.21 -2.65 -40.48
N ALA A 502 10.05 -2.58 -39.85
CA ALA A 502 8.86 -3.33 -40.25
C ALA A 502 7.60 -2.48 -40.06
N GLU A 503 6.53 -2.91 -40.74
CA GLU A 503 5.18 -2.37 -40.51
C GLU A 503 4.72 -2.67 -39.08
N ASN A 504 4.02 -1.70 -38.47
CA ASN A 504 3.53 -1.84 -37.10
C ASN A 504 2.06 -2.27 -37.04
N HIS A 505 1.84 -3.58 -36.96
CA HIS A 505 0.54 -4.20 -36.76
C HIS A 505 0.03 -4.09 -35.30
N PHE A 506 0.83 -3.53 -34.39
CA PHE A 506 0.57 -3.44 -32.94
C PHE A 506 0.15 -2.03 -32.49
N ARG A 507 -0.18 -1.14 -33.43
CA ARG A 507 -0.49 0.27 -33.15
C ARG A 507 -1.71 0.39 -32.23
N GLY A 508 -1.58 1.22 -31.19
CA GLY A 508 -2.67 1.49 -30.23
C GLY A 508 -2.77 0.47 -29.09
N ILE A 509 -1.89 -0.52 -29.05
CA ILE A 509 -1.80 -1.48 -27.95
C ILE A 509 -1.05 -0.85 -26.77
N ASP A 510 -1.70 -0.84 -25.61
CA ASP A 510 -1.11 -0.41 -24.35
C ASP A 510 -0.83 -1.62 -23.44
N LEU A 511 0.41 -2.11 -23.49
CA LEU A 511 0.89 -3.20 -22.62
C LEU A 511 1.04 -2.80 -21.14
N SER A 512 0.88 -1.51 -20.82
CA SER A 512 0.90 -1.00 -19.44
C SER A 512 -0.50 -0.94 -18.80
N ALA A 513 -1.55 -1.22 -19.57
CA ALA A 513 -2.91 -1.24 -19.06
C ALA A 513 -3.05 -2.25 -17.90
N THR A 514 -3.64 -1.78 -16.80
CA THR A 514 -3.94 -2.61 -15.62
C THR A 514 -5.35 -2.29 -15.13
N ILE A 515 -6.05 -3.31 -14.63
CA ILE A 515 -7.37 -3.17 -13.99
C ILE A 515 -7.20 -3.56 -12.54
N SER A 516 -7.13 -2.55 -11.66
CA SER A 516 -6.99 -2.75 -10.22
C SER A 516 -8.35 -2.55 -9.55
N ILE A 517 -8.77 -3.55 -8.78
CA ILE A 517 -9.99 -3.54 -7.98
C ILE A 517 -9.68 -4.13 -6.59
N PRO A 518 -10.43 -3.75 -5.54
CA PRO A 518 -10.18 -4.18 -4.15
C PRO A 518 -10.56 -5.65 -3.85
N VAL A 519 -10.31 -6.58 -4.77
CA VAL A 519 -10.45 -8.03 -4.56
C VAL A 519 -9.24 -8.77 -5.13
N PHE A 520 -8.88 -9.87 -4.47
CA PHE A 520 -7.64 -10.62 -4.60
C PHE A 520 -6.41 -9.81 -4.18
N GLY A 521 -5.54 -10.41 -3.35
CA GLY A 521 -4.23 -9.82 -3.09
C GLY A 521 -3.37 -9.81 -4.35
N GLU A 522 -2.52 -8.80 -4.52
CA GLU A 522 -1.56 -8.72 -5.64
C GLU A 522 -0.42 -9.76 -5.53
N ASP A 523 -0.32 -10.46 -4.41
CA ASP A 523 0.80 -11.35 -4.08
C ASP A 523 0.39 -12.84 -3.92
N ASP A 524 1.40 -13.71 -3.88
CA ASP A 524 1.27 -15.18 -3.86
C ASP A 524 0.82 -15.76 -2.51
N ASP A 525 0.83 -14.99 -1.43
CA ASP A 525 0.49 -15.41 -0.06
C ASP A 525 -0.95 -15.92 0.10
N SER A 526 -1.80 -15.68 -0.90
CA SER A 526 -3.18 -16.18 -0.96
C SER A 526 -3.30 -17.55 -1.63
N ALA A 527 -2.21 -18.19 -2.06
CA ALA A 527 -2.26 -19.49 -2.72
C ALA A 527 -2.88 -20.57 -1.82
N LEU A 528 -3.85 -21.32 -2.37
CA LEU A 528 -4.49 -22.43 -1.68
C LEU A 528 -3.72 -23.73 -1.95
N THR A 529 -3.20 -24.33 -0.87
CA THR A 529 -2.47 -25.60 -0.90
C THR A 529 -3.17 -26.68 -0.07
N GLY A 530 -3.13 -27.93 -0.54
CA GLY A 530 -3.68 -29.09 0.18
C GLY A 530 -5.21 -29.08 0.37
N VAL A 531 -5.95 -28.27 -0.40
CA VAL A 531 -7.40 -28.14 -0.26
C VAL A 531 -8.12 -29.30 -0.96
N ILE A 532 -8.98 -30.00 -0.21
CA ILE A 532 -9.74 -31.15 -0.70
C ILE A 532 -11.24 -30.91 -0.81
N ALA A 533 -11.73 -29.82 -0.19
CA ALA A 533 -13.14 -29.47 -0.23
C ALA A 533 -13.36 -27.98 0.06
N ALA A 534 -14.54 -27.49 -0.31
CA ALA A 534 -15.07 -26.21 0.16
C ALA A 534 -16.39 -26.43 0.91
N ARG A 535 -16.61 -25.65 1.97
CA ARG A 535 -17.86 -25.63 2.74
C ARG A 535 -18.29 -24.20 3.03
N HIS A 536 -19.57 -23.99 3.31
CA HIS A 536 -20.05 -22.66 3.67
C HIS A 536 -19.44 -22.19 5.00
N VAL A 537 -19.08 -20.91 5.06
CA VAL A 537 -18.78 -20.24 6.33
C VAL A 537 -20.06 -20.21 7.15
N LYS A 538 -19.99 -20.53 8.46
CA LYS A 538 -21.19 -20.59 9.32
C LYS A 538 -21.94 -19.27 9.41
N SER A 539 -21.23 -18.15 9.40
CA SER A 539 -21.79 -16.79 9.40
C SER A 539 -22.19 -16.28 8.01
N SER A 540 -22.01 -17.09 6.96
CA SER A 540 -22.36 -16.71 5.59
C SER A 540 -23.86 -16.42 5.50
N PRO A 541 -24.29 -15.37 4.77
CA PRO A 541 -25.70 -15.16 4.44
C PRO A 541 -26.28 -16.30 3.59
N PHE A 542 -25.44 -17.19 3.06
CA PHE A 542 -25.83 -18.34 2.25
C PHE A 542 -25.52 -19.67 2.93
N ALA A 543 -25.33 -19.70 4.25
CA ALA A 543 -24.94 -20.90 4.99
C ALA A 543 -25.78 -22.15 4.62
N SER A 544 -25.09 -23.28 4.49
CA SER A 544 -25.64 -24.59 4.12
C SER A 544 -24.70 -25.67 4.63
N ASP A 545 -25.23 -26.87 4.93
CA ASP A 545 -24.43 -28.04 5.27
C ASP A 545 -23.84 -28.75 4.04
N GLU A 546 -24.24 -28.32 2.83
CA GLU A 546 -23.68 -28.83 1.58
C GLU A 546 -22.18 -28.50 1.46
N LYS A 547 -21.41 -29.48 0.96
CA LYS A 547 -19.98 -29.35 0.70
C LYS A 547 -19.67 -29.63 -0.77
N ILE A 548 -18.67 -28.93 -1.29
CA ILE A 548 -18.08 -29.22 -2.61
C ILE A 548 -16.81 -30.03 -2.34
N ALA A 549 -16.92 -31.36 -2.41
CA ALA A 549 -15.85 -32.29 -2.07
C ALA A 549 -15.00 -32.65 -3.30
N VAL A 550 -14.30 -31.64 -3.85
CA VAL A 550 -13.33 -31.83 -4.95
C VAL A 550 -11.99 -31.20 -4.55
N PRO A 551 -10.85 -31.84 -4.88
CA PRO A 551 -9.55 -31.19 -4.79
C PRO A 551 -9.55 -29.89 -5.60
N MET A 552 -9.03 -28.82 -5.01
CA MET A 552 -9.02 -27.51 -5.65
C MET A 552 -7.70 -26.77 -5.39
N LYS A 553 -7.38 -25.89 -6.34
CA LYS A 553 -6.20 -25.02 -6.32
C LYS A 553 -6.61 -23.62 -6.81
N GLY A 554 -5.71 -22.66 -6.63
CA GLY A 554 -5.92 -21.28 -7.02
C GLY A 554 -5.60 -20.35 -5.86
N LEU A 555 -6.33 -19.24 -5.78
CA LEU A 555 -6.14 -18.21 -4.76
C LEU A 555 -7.33 -18.17 -3.80
N SER A 556 -7.04 -17.87 -2.55
CA SER A 556 -8.02 -17.52 -1.54
C SER A 556 -8.80 -16.28 -2.01
N ALA A 557 -10.12 -16.34 -1.88
CA ALA A 557 -11.04 -15.26 -2.20
C ALA A 557 -10.97 -14.19 -1.10
N VAL A 558 -10.01 -13.26 -1.23
CA VAL A 558 -9.78 -12.14 -0.32
C VAL A 558 -10.34 -10.85 -0.92
N GLY A 559 -11.24 -10.17 -0.23
CA GLY A 559 -11.70 -8.82 -0.58
C GLY A 559 -11.33 -7.81 0.50
N PHE A 560 -10.97 -6.59 0.10
CA PHE A 560 -10.51 -5.55 1.02
C PHE A 560 -11.67 -4.61 1.38
N GLY A 561 -12.25 -4.82 2.56
CA GLY A 561 -13.25 -3.92 3.13
C GLY A 561 -12.60 -2.61 3.58
N ILE A 562 -13.23 -1.48 3.24
CA ILE A 562 -12.81 -0.13 3.64
C ILE A 562 -13.95 0.52 4.42
N PRO A 563 -13.72 1.05 5.64
CA PRO A 563 -14.78 1.65 6.45
C PRO A 563 -15.58 2.71 5.70
N ASN A 564 -16.90 2.75 5.90
CA ASN A 564 -17.85 3.63 5.21
C ASN A 564 -17.98 3.41 3.69
N GLU A 565 -17.22 2.50 3.09
CA GLU A 565 -17.17 2.32 1.64
C GLU A 565 -17.51 0.90 1.21
N SER A 566 -16.93 -0.10 1.86
CA SER A 566 -17.14 -1.49 1.48
C SER A 566 -17.05 -2.47 2.65
N VAL A 567 -17.84 -3.54 2.57
CA VAL A 567 -17.84 -4.64 3.53
C VAL A 567 -17.50 -5.93 2.78
N SER A 568 -16.44 -6.61 3.23
CA SER A 568 -16.02 -7.91 2.69
C SER A 568 -16.54 -9.04 3.57
N VAL A 569 -17.09 -10.09 2.97
CA VAL A 569 -17.64 -11.25 3.67
C VAL A 569 -17.17 -12.53 2.99
N PRO A 570 -16.48 -13.43 3.72
CA PRO A 570 -16.16 -14.76 3.20
C PRO A 570 -17.44 -15.60 3.13
N LEU A 571 -17.60 -16.37 2.05
CA LEU A 571 -18.81 -17.17 1.82
C LEU A 571 -18.56 -18.67 1.94
N MET A 572 -17.41 -19.14 1.45
CA MET A 572 -17.00 -20.54 1.52
C MET A 572 -15.56 -20.68 1.98
N GLU A 573 -15.33 -21.50 3.01
CA GLU A 573 -13.99 -21.89 3.46
C GLU A 573 -13.44 -23.00 2.56
N ALA A 574 -12.17 -22.88 2.19
CA ALA A 574 -11.40 -23.93 1.53
C ALA A 574 -10.71 -24.75 2.64
N VAL A 575 -11.01 -26.05 2.72
CA VAL A 575 -10.56 -26.92 3.83
C VAL A 575 -9.64 -28.05 3.37
N ASP A 576 -8.65 -28.35 4.20
CA ASP A 576 -7.75 -29.48 4.01
C ASP A 576 -8.32 -30.81 4.54
N ALA A 577 -7.53 -31.89 4.45
CA ALA A 577 -7.89 -33.22 4.92
C ALA A 577 -8.16 -33.33 6.43
N HIS A 578 -7.71 -32.34 7.21
CA HIS A 578 -7.92 -32.25 8.67
C HIS A 578 -9.06 -31.29 9.05
N GLY A 579 -9.79 -30.79 8.04
CA GLY A 579 -10.90 -29.84 8.21
C GLY A 579 -10.45 -28.43 8.63
N ARG A 580 -9.17 -28.08 8.46
CA ARG A 580 -8.62 -26.76 8.76
C ARG A 580 -8.91 -25.81 7.62
N ASN A 581 -9.23 -24.57 7.94
CA ASN A 581 -9.38 -23.49 6.97
C ASN A 581 -7.99 -23.13 6.39
N ARG A 582 -7.83 -23.24 5.07
CA ARG A 582 -6.61 -22.85 4.34
C ARG A 582 -6.77 -21.53 3.59
N GLY A 583 -7.95 -20.91 3.67
CA GLY A 583 -8.36 -19.71 2.96
C GLY A 583 -9.81 -19.85 2.47
N TYR A 584 -10.26 -18.96 1.61
CA TYR A 584 -11.65 -18.93 1.18
C TYR A 584 -11.79 -19.32 -0.29
N ALA A 585 -12.73 -20.21 -0.61
CA ALA A 585 -13.03 -20.58 -1.99
C ALA A 585 -13.89 -19.52 -2.69
N ALA A 586 -14.73 -18.80 -1.94
CA ALA A 586 -15.57 -17.72 -2.47
C ALA A 586 -15.79 -16.63 -1.42
N GLY A 587 -15.87 -15.38 -1.88
CA GLY A 587 -16.10 -14.19 -1.06
C GLY A 587 -17.04 -13.20 -1.76
N MET A 588 -17.56 -12.24 -1.00
CA MET A 588 -18.40 -11.16 -1.51
C MET A 588 -17.94 -9.82 -0.96
N LEU A 589 -17.91 -8.79 -1.82
CA LEU A 589 -17.57 -7.42 -1.47
C LEU A 589 -18.77 -6.54 -1.81
N MET A 590 -19.30 -5.86 -0.80
CA MET A 590 -20.49 -5.00 -0.91
C MET A 590 -20.06 -3.54 -0.79
N HIS A 591 -20.30 -2.72 -1.80
CA HIS A 591 -19.90 -1.31 -1.82
C HIS A 591 -21.03 -0.41 -1.32
N ILE A 592 -21.04 -0.15 -0.02
CA ILE A 592 -22.03 0.71 0.67
C ILE A 592 -21.78 2.22 0.43
N GLY A 593 -20.55 2.59 0.05
CA GLY A 593 -20.08 3.94 -0.23
C GLY A 593 -18.90 3.95 -1.21
N GLY A 594 -18.17 5.07 -1.25
CA GLY A 594 -16.98 5.23 -2.10
C GLY A 594 -17.27 5.23 -3.61
N GLY A 595 -16.20 5.14 -4.41
CA GLY A 595 -16.28 5.23 -5.87
C GLY A 595 -17.06 4.10 -6.57
N TYR A 596 -17.33 2.98 -5.89
CA TYR A 596 -18.07 1.82 -6.44
C TYR A 596 -19.44 1.62 -5.79
N ARG A 597 -19.95 2.62 -5.05
CA ARG A 597 -21.19 2.55 -4.29
C ARG A 597 -22.34 1.93 -5.09
N GLY A 598 -23.11 1.06 -4.43
CA GLY A 598 -24.28 0.40 -5.03
C GLY A 598 -23.96 -0.95 -5.65
N SER A 599 -22.69 -1.27 -5.87
CA SER A 599 -22.28 -2.55 -6.46
C SER A 599 -22.07 -3.63 -5.39
N THR A 600 -22.35 -4.88 -5.77
CA THR A 600 -22.00 -6.09 -5.02
C THR A 600 -21.22 -7.02 -5.94
N TRP A 601 -20.06 -7.48 -5.46
CA TRP A 601 -19.17 -8.35 -6.23
C TRP A 601 -19.01 -9.70 -5.55
N LEU A 602 -19.35 -10.77 -6.26
CA LEU A 602 -19.04 -12.15 -5.87
C LEU A 602 -17.73 -12.56 -6.56
N TYR A 603 -16.81 -13.19 -5.85
CA TYR A 603 -15.54 -13.59 -6.43
C TYR A 603 -15.01 -14.92 -5.91
N SER A 604 -14.30 -15.66 -6.77
CA SER A 604 -13.67 -16.95 -6.47
C SER A 604 -12.33 -17.08 -7.20
N GLY A 605 -11.26 -17.35 -6.44
CA GLY A 605 -9.92 -17.55 -6.99
C GLY A 605 -9.62 -19.01 -7.37
N ILE A 606 -10.59 -19.91 -7.27
CA ILE A 606 -10.44 -21.32 -7.66
C ILE A 606 -10.29 -21.42 -9.19
N THR A 607 -9.32 -22.17 -9.69
CA THR A 607 -9.04 -22.28 -11.13
C THR A 607 -9.67 -23.52 -11.79
N GLY A 608 -10.03 -24.55 -11.00
CA GLY A 608 -10.52 -25.83 -11.52
C GLY A 608 -12.04 -25.87 -11.79
N ASP A 609 -12.43 -26.39 -12.96
CA ASP A 609 -13.84 -26.47 -13.39
C ASP A 609 -14.72 -27.43 -12.58
N ALA A 610 -14.13 -28.43 -11.93
CA ALA A 610 -14.85 -29.35 -11.05
C ALA A 610 -15.58 -28.60 -9.91
N PHE A 611 -15.03 -27.47 -9.45
CA PHE A 611 -15.68 -26.61 -8.45
C PHE A 611 -16.92 -25.92 -9.01
N TYR A 612 -16.81 -25.30 -10.19
CA TYR A 612 -17.89 -24.51 -10.81
C TYR A 612 -19.01 -25.35 -11.42
N THR A 613 -18.72 -26.60 -11.78
CA THR A 613 -19.70 -27.56 -12.32
C THR A 613 -20.40 -28.38 -11.24
N ALA A 614 -19.98 -28.28 -9.98
CA ALA A 614 -20.59 -29.00 -8.87
C ALA A 614 -22.04 -28.52 -8.61
N PRO A 615 -23.01 -29.43 -8.35
CA PRO A 615 -24.39 -29.05 -8.05
C PRO A 615 -24.53 -28.09 -6.86
N ALA A 616 -23.74 -28.28 -5.81
CA ALA A 616 -23.72 -27.40 -4.63
C ALA A 616 -23.26 -25.97 -4.98
N PHE A 617 -22.29 -25.81 -5.89
CA PHE A 617 -21.89 -24.49 -6.37
C PHE A 617 -22.99 -23.84 -7.20
N ALA A 618 -23.66 -24.60 -8.08
CA ALA A 618 -24.78 -24.09 -8.88
C ALA A 618 -25.93 -23.60 -7.97
N ALA A 619 -26.27 -24.35 -6.92
CA ALA A 619 -27.28 -23.96 -5.94
C ALA A 619 -26.88 -22.68 -5.17
N PHE A 620 -25.61 -22.58 -4.77
CA PHE A 620 -25.04 -21.39 -4.15
C PHE A 620 -25.09 -20.18 -5.08
N LEU A 621 -24.60 -20.29 -6.32
CA LEU A 621 -24.57 -19.21 -7.29
C LEU A 621 -25.98 -18.69 -7.60
N ALA A 622 -26.96 -19.58 -7.76
CA ALA A 622 -28.35 -19.18 -7.98
C ALA A 622 -28.92 -18.34 -6.81
N LYS A 623 -28.59 -18.67 -5.56
CA LYS A 623 -28.96 -17.87 -4.38
C LYS A 623 -28.25 -16.53 -4.37
N ALA A 624 -26.94 -16.52 -4.64
CA ALA A 624 -26.14 -15.31 -4.67
C ALA A 624 -26.64 -14.31 -5.73
N LEU A 625 -26.91 -14.76 -6.96
CA LEU A 625 -27.42 -13.91 -8.05
C LEU A 625 -28.74 -13.23 -7.67
N ARG A 626 -29.69 -13.98 -7.09
CA ARG A 626 -30.96 -13.41 -6.60
C ARG A 626 -30.74 -12.35 -5.51
N SER A 627 -29.85 -12.64 -4.56
CA SER A 627 -29.51 -11.71 -3.49
C SER A 627 -28.87 -10.43 -4.03
N MET A 628 -27.91 -10.54 -4.96
CA MET A 628 -27.26 -9.39 -5.60
C MET A 628 -28.27 -8.51 -6.35
N LYS A 629 -29.21 -9.13 -7.10
CA LYS A 629 -30.27 -8.40 -7.79
C LYS A 629 -31.24 -7.67 -6.84
N SER A 630 -31.55 -8.27 -5.69
CA SER A 630 -32.44 -7.64 -4.69
C SER A 630 -31.82 -6.44 -3.97
N GLY A 631 -30.49 -6.44 -3.81
CA GLY A 631 -29.75 -5.45 -3.03
C GLY A 631 -29.99 -5.51 -1.52
N GLU A 632 -30.66 -6.53 -0.99
CA GLU A 632 -31.02 -6.62 0.44
C GLU A 632 -29.79 -6.71 1.35
N LEU A 633 -28.80 -7.56 1.00
CA LEU A 633 -27.56 -7.68 1.78
C LEU A 633 -26.76 -6.37 1.80
N LEU A 634 -26.70 -5.67 0.66
CA LEU A 634 -26.03 -4.38 0.57
C LEU A 634 -26.70 -3.34 1.48
N LYS A 635 -28.04 -3.28 1.49
CA LYS A 635 -28.79 -2.39 2.38
C LYS A 635 -28.54 -2.73 3.85
N LYS A 636 -28.54 -4.02 4.20
CA LYS A 636 -28.25 -4.48 5.56
C LYS A 636 -26.84 -4.07 6.00
N ALA A 637 -25.83 -4.31 5.16
CA ALA A 637 -24.45 -3.92 5.42
C ALA A 637 -24.31 -2.40 5.61
N ALA A 638 -25.01 -1.59 4.82
CA ALA A 638 -25.01 -0.14 4.97
C ALA A 638 -25.62 0.32 6.31
N VAL A 639 -26.69 -0.33 6.77
CA VAL A 639 -27.29 -0.04 8.08
C VAL A 639 -26.35 -0.45 9.22
N GLU A 640 -25.72 -1.63 9.13
CA GLU A 640 -24.76 -2.12 10.14
C GLU A 640 -23.51 -1.22 10.25
N ASP A 641 -23.05 -0.66 9.13
CA ASP A 641 -21.95 0.31 9.12
C ASP A 641 -22.37 1.65 9.74
N GLN A 642 -23.54 2.17 9.39
CA GLN A 642 -24.08 3.43 9.93
C GLN A 642 -24.41 3.38 11.41
N THR A 643 -24.73 2.19 11.93
CA THR A 643 -25.15 1.98 13.34
C THR A 643 -24.01 1.49 14.22
N ARG A 644 -22.76 1.51 13.73
CA ARG A 644 -21.60 1.07 14.52
C ARG A 644 -21.42 1.90 15.80
N PRO A 645 -20.99 1.27 16.92
CA PRO A 645 -20.81 1.98 18.17
C PRO A 645 -19.75 3.07 18.01
N LYS A 646 -20.00 4.25 18.58
CA LYS A 646 -19.02 5.36 18.53
C LYS A 646 -17.91 5.19 19.57
N GLY A 647 -18.13 4.42 20.63
CA GLY A 647 -17.16 4.12 21.67
C GLY A 647 -17.72 3.15 22.71
N LEU A 648 -16.86 2.67 23.59
CA LEU A 648 -17.20 1.87 24.76
C LEU A 648 -16.97 2.70 26.03
N ALA A 649 -17.82 2.50 27.04
CA ALA A 649 -17.61 3.05 28.36
C ALA A 649 -16.53 2.25 29.11
N LEU A 650 -15.71 2.94 29.89
CA LEU A 650 -14.72 2.34 30.78
C LEU A 650 -15.41 1.78 32.03
N THR A 651 -15.65 0.47 32.04
CA THR A 651 -16.42 -0.25 33.08
C THR A 651 -15.67 -1.45 33.65
N ALA A 652 -14.71 -2.01 32.93
CA ALA A 652 -13.87 -3.09 33.40
C ALA A 652 -13.01 -2.61 34.58
N ALA A 653 -12.79 -3.50 35.56
CA ALA A 653 -12.01 -3.17 36.75
C ALA A 653 -10.53 -2.96 36.40
N ALA A 654 -9.92 -1.91 36.96
CA ALA A 654 -8.49 -1.69 36.86
C ALA A 654 -7.70 -2.70 37.73
N PRO A 655 -6.46 -3.06 37.35
CA PRO A 655 -5.54 -3.75 38.24
C PRO A 655 -5.28 -2.96 39.52
N LYS A 656 -4.91 -3.65 40.60
CA LYS A 656 -4.52 -3.00 41.87
C LYS A 656 -3.04 -2.59 41.82
N GLY A 657 -2.78 -1.38 41.34
CA GLY A 657 -1.44 -0.76 41.29
C GLY A 657 -0.76 -0.82 39.93
N PHE A 658 0.38 -0.14 39.82
CA PHE A 658 1.10 0.09 38.56
C PHE A 658 2.27 -0.87 38.37
N VAL A 659 2.61 -1.12 37.10
CA VAL A 659 3.91 -1.69 36.74
C VAL A 659 5.01 -0.72 37.17
N HIS A 660 6.07 -1.23 37.78
CA HIS A 660 7.15 -0.42 38.32
C HIS A 660 8.50 -1.12 38.11
N ILE A 661 9.60 -0.41 38.38
CA ILE A 661 10.94 -0.98 38.35
C ILE A 661 11.29 -1.51 39.74
N LYS A 662 11.67 -2.77 39.81
CA LYS A 662 12.17 -3.45 41.01
C LYS A 662 13.43 -4.23 40.66
N ASP A 663 14.50 -3.98 41.41
CA ASP A 663 15.80 -4.65 41.22
C ASP A 663 16.33 -4.54 39.76
N GLY A 664 16.08 -3.40 39.11
CA GLY A 664 16.50 -3.14 37.71
C GLY A 664 15.63 -3.79 36.63
N HIS A 665 14.47 -4.35 37.00
CA HIS A 665 13.56 -5.07 36.10
C HIS A 665 12.13 -4.53 36.20
N PHE A 666 11.32 -4.72 35.17
CA PHE A 666 9.89 -4.47 35.25
C PHE A 666 9.22 -5.50 36.16
N ALA A 667 8.31 -5.03 37.01
CA ALA A 667 7.54 -5.84 37.93
C ALA A 667 6.06 -5.48 37.86
N TYR A 668 5.21 -6.52 37.91
CA TYR A 668 3.79 -6.37 38.18
C TYR A 668 3.57 -5.78 39.58
N PRO A 669 2.36 -5.27 39.88
CA PRO A 669 2.06 -4.71 41.20
C PRO A 669 2.23 -5.71 42.36
N ASP A 670 2.10 -7.02 42.09
CA ASP A 670 2.34 -8.10 43.05
C ASP A 670 3.84 -8.43 43.26
N GLY A 671 4.73 -7.70 42.59
CA GLY A 671 6.19 -7.87 42.65
C GLY A 671 6.74 -9.00 41.79
N ARG A 672 5.90 -9.74 41.03
CA ARG A 672 6.38 -10.71 40.05
C ARG A 672 7.05 -9.99 38.89
N ARG A 673 8.13 -10.58 38.38
CA ARG A 673 8.84 -10.07 37.21
C ARG A 673 7.93 -10.06 35.98
N MET A 674 7.89 -8.92 35.28
CA MET A 674 7.15 -8.76 34.03
C MET A 674 8.11 -8.95 32.86
N PHE A 675 7.90 -10.02 32.08
CA PHE A 675 8.54 -10.19 30.79
C PHE A 675 7.60 -9.76 29.66
N ILE A 676 8.11 -8.96 28.72
CA ILE A 676 7.35 -8.40 27.61
C ILE A 676 7.36 -9.38 26.43
N THR A 677 6.19 -9.97 26.18
CA THR A 677 5.82 -10.57 24.89
C THR A 677 4.96 -9.55 24.18
N GLY A 678 5.58 -8.56 23.53
CA GLY A 678 4.85 -7.38 23.05
C GLY A 678 4.72 -7.31 21.54
N CYS A 679 3.88 -6.37 21.07
CA CYS A 679 3.84 -5.95 19.67
C CYS A 679 3.53 -4.44 19.54
N ASN A 680 3.70 -3.90 18.34
CA ASN A 680 3.22 -2.58 17.97
C ASN A 680 1.78 -2.69 17.44
N TYR A 681 0.95 -1.70 17.76
CA TYR A 681 -0.44 -1.61 17.35
C TYR A 681 -0.66 -0.36 16.51
N ILE A 682 -1.01 -0.58 15.25
CA ILE A 682 -1.27 0.46 14.26
C ILE A 682 -2.75 0.55 13.88
N GLY A 683 -3.65 -0.19 14.55
CA GLY A 683 -5.04 -0.34 14.14
C GLY A 683 -5.31 -1.65 13.37
N SER A 684 -6.56 -1.81 12.92
CA SER A 684 -6.99 -2.98 12.15
C SER A 684 -6.38 -3.03 10.75
N PHE A 685 -6.51 -4.19 10.08
CA PHE A 685 -6.13 -4.36 8.67
C PHE A 685 -6.71 -3.27 7.75
N ALA A 686 -7.92 -2.79 8.02
CA ALA A 686 -8.62 -1.82 7.17
C ALA A 686 -8.27 -0.35 7.48
N THR A 687 -7.77 -0.07 8.68
CA THR A 687 -7.62 1.30 9.21
C THR A 687 -6.21 1.63 9.66
N ALA A 688 -5.22 0.77 9.38
CA ALA A 688 -3.80 0.97 9.69
C ALA A 688 -3.38 2.45 9.71
N VAL A 689 -2.71 2.87 10.78
CA VAL A 689 -2.28 4.24 11.17
C VAL A 689 -3.38 5.33 11.20
N ARG A 690 -4.62 5.00 10.82
CA ARG A 690 -5.78 5.89 10.75
C ARG A 690 -6.91 5.52 11.70
N PHE A 691 -6.77 4.45 12.47
CA PHE A 691 -7.83 3.91 13.34
C PHE A 691 -8.36 4.92 14.37
N CYS A 692 -7.56 5.92 14.75
CA CYS A 692 -7.97 7.00 15.65
C CYS A 692 -8.74 8.16 14.97
N GLN A 693 -8.91 8.16 13.64
CA GLN A 693 -9.73 9.15 12.92
C GLN A 693 -11.21 8.86 13.17
N ASP A 694 -12.05 9.89 13.32
CA ASP A 694 -13.45 9.69 13.73
C ASP A 694 -14.26 8.84 12.76
N GLU A 695 -14.00 9.00 11.46
CA GLU A 695 -14.59 8.23 10.38
C GLU A 695 -14.13 6.76 10.36
N ASN A 696 -12.98 6.45 10.94
CA ASN A 696 -12.37 5.12 10.93
C ASN A 696 -12.42 4.41 12.29
N PHE A 697 -12.83 5.10 13.36
CA PHE A 697 -12.85 4.56 14.70
C PHE A 697 -14.04 3.61 14.90
N ASP A 698 -13.76 2.31 14.95
CA ASP A 698 -14.74 1.25 15.23
C ASP A 698 -14.29 0.41 16.44
N PRO A 699 -14.97 0.52 17.60
CA PRO A 699 -14.67 -0.29 18.77
C PRO A 699 -14.69 -1.81 18.54
N ARG A 700 -15.48 -2.31 17.58
CA ARG A 700 -15.59 -3.74 17.28
C ARG A 700 -14.30 -4.29 16.69
N GLU A 701 -13.72 -3.55 15.74
CA GLU A 701 -12.44 -3.89 15.10
C GLU A 701 -11.28 -3.80 16.10
N ILE A 702 -11.27 -2.75 16.93
CA ILE A 702 -10.26 -2.58 17.97
C ILE A 702 -10.37 -3.73 18.99
N GLU A 703 -11.57 -4.07 19.46
CA GLU A 703 -11.79 -5.20 20.37
C GLU A 703 -11.31 -6.51 19.79
N ASN A 704 -11.57 -6.75 18.50
CA ASN A 704 -11.05 -7.92 17.81
C ASN A 704 -9.51 -7.96 17.84
N ASN A 705 -8.83 -6.83 17.62
CA ASN A 705 -7.37 -6.79 17.69
C ASN A 705 -6.83 -7.02 19.12
N PHE A 706 -7.50 -6.52 20.17
CA PHE A 706 -7.15 -6.86 21.55
C PHE A 706 -7.31 -8.36 21.85
N ARG A 707 -8.35 -8.99 21.28
CA ARG A 707 -8.52 -10.46 21.33
C ARG A 707 -7.38 -11.18 20.62
N MET A 708 -7.05 -10.79 19.39
CA MET A 708 -5.93 -11.35 18.62
C MET A 708 -4.61 -11.26 19.39
N ALA A 709 -4.33 -10.12 20.01
CA ALA A 709 -3.15 -9.95 20.84
C ALA A 709 -3.15 -10.92 22.03
N ARG A 710 -4.26 -11.01 22.77
CA ARG A 710 -4.39 -11.97 23.87
C ARG A 710 -4.18 -13.42 23.40
N ASP A 711 -4.77 -13.79 22.27
CA ASP A 711 -4.69 -15.14 21.69
C ASP A 711 -3.28 -15.50 21.22
N ALA A 712 -2.51 -14.51 20.73
CA ALA A 712 -1.09 -14.67 20.39
C ALA A 712 -0.13 -14.57 21.58
N GLY A 713 -0.64 -14.36 22.80
CA GLY A 713 0.18 -14.20 24.01
C GLY A 713 0.84 -12.83 24.15
N VAL A 714 0.35 -11.82 23.45
CA VAL A 714 0.79 -10.43 23.60
C VAL A 714 0.29 -9.86 24.92
N ASN A 715 1.21 -9.39 25.77
CA ASN A 715 0.87 -8.73 27.04
C ASN A 715 1.09 -7.22 27.04
N VAL A 716 1.78 -6.69 26.01
CA VAL A 716 2.04 -5.26 25.84
C VAL A 716 1.81 -4.86 24.39
N MET A 717 0.99 -3.83 24.17
CA MET A 717 0.92 -3.11 22.91
C MET A 717 1.60 -1.75 23.02
N ARG A 718 2.52 -1.47 22.10
CA ARG A 718 2.99 -0.11 21.84
C ARG A 718 2.03 0.54 20.84
N LEU A 719 1.27 1.54 21.29
CA LEU A 719 0.31 2.26 20.45
C LEU A 719 1.07 3.23 19.55
N PHE A 720 0.94 3.07 18.24
CA PHE A 720 1.63 3.89 17.24
C PHE A 720 0.65 4.79 16.49
N HIS A 721 1.08 6.01 16.14
CA HIS A 721 0.34 6.96 15.31
C HIS A 721 -1.05 7.35 15.89
N VAL A 722 -1.09 7.66 17.18
CA VAL A 722 -2.30 7.99 17.96
C VAL A 722 -2.80 9.45 17.84
N HIS A 723 -2.58 10.12 16.71
CA HIS A 723 -2.91 11.55 16.52
C HIS A 723 -4.36 11.89 16.87
N GLY A 724 -5.32 11.10 16.37
CA GLY A 724 -6.74 11.31 16.64
C GLY A 724 -7.18 10.99 18.07
N LEU A 725 -6.36 10.28 18.85
CA LEU A 725 -6.55 10.06 20.28
C LEU A 725 -6.07 11.30 21.05
N VAL A 726 -4.87 11.79 20.75
CA VAL A 726 -4.31 13.01 21.36
C VAL A 726 -5.20 14.23 21.08
N ASP A 727 -5.63 14.41 19.83
CA ASP A 727 -6.58 15.47 19.44
C ASP A 727 -7.90 15.40 20.24
N GLY A 728 -8.37 14.19 20.53
CA GLY A 728 -9.55 13.95 21.36
C GLY A 728 -9.33 14.39 22.81
N ILE A 729 -8.21 13.96 23.42
CA ILE A 729 -7.81 14.34 24.78
C ILE A 729 -7.72 15.87 24.91
N MET A 730 -7.05 16.53 23.97
CA MET A 730 -6.91 18.00 23.98
C MET A 730 -8.25 18.74 23.87
N LYS A 731 -9.28 18.11 23.29
CA LYS A 731 -10.65 18.65 23.17
C LYS A 731 -11.60 18.17 24.28
N GLY A 732 -11.12 17.33 25.20
CA GLY A 732 -11.95 16.69 26.23
C GLY A 732 -12.85 15.54 25.73
N ASP A 733 -12.68 15.05 24.49
CA ASP A 733 -13.36 13.84 24.01
C ASP A 733 -12.63 12.58 24.51
N ARG A 734 -13.21 11.94 25.53
CA ARG A 734 -12.66 10.71 26.13
C ARG A 734 -13.12 9.43 25.44
N ARG A 735 -14.07 9.47 24.49
CA ARG A 735 -14.69 8.27 23.91
C ARG A 735 -13.70 7.25 23.35
N LYS A 736 -12.69 7.72 22.59
CA LYS A 736 -11.65 6.85 22.02
C LYS A 736 -10.72 6.30 23.08
N LEU A 737 -10.32 7.17 24.01
CA LEU A 737 -9.46 6.82 25.13
C LEU A 737 -10.11 5.75 25.99
N ASP A 738 -11.31 6.01 26.50
CA ASP A 738 -12.06 5.09 27.36
C ASP A 738 -12.32 3.75 26.67
N THR A 739 -12.54 3.74 25.35
CA THR A 739 -12.63 2.50 24.57
C THR A 739 -11.33 1.70 24.61
N ILE A 740 -10.19 2.34 24.35
CA ILE A 740 -8.88 1.67 24.35
C ILE A 740 -8.54 1.15 25.76
N LEU A 741 -8.80 1.95 26.80
CA LEU A 741 -8.56 1.56 28.19
C LEU A 741 -9.48 0.42 28.62
N GLU A 742 -10.75 0.45 28.21
CA GLU A 742 -11.71 -0.61 28.49
C GLU A 742 -11.22 -1.95 27.91
N LEU A 743 -10.74 -1.93 26.67
CA LEU A 743 -10.23 -3.12 26.00
C LEU A 743 -8.90 -3.58 26.59
N ALA A 744 -8.01 -2.67 26.98
CA ALA A 744 -6.79 -3.01 27.70
C ALA A 744 -7.11 -3.78 29.00
N ARG A 745 -8.07 -3.30 29.80
CA ARG A 745 -8.51 -3.96 31.02
C ARG A 745 -9.19 -5.32 30.76
N ARG A 746 -10.10 -5.40 29.79
CA ARG A 746 -10.82 -6.65 29.45
C ARG A 746 -9.90 -7.78 29.00
N TYR A 747 -8.89 -7.45 28.19
CA TYR A 747 -8.02 -8.44 27.56
C TYR A 747 -6.66 -8.58 28.28
N GLY A 748 -6.38 -7.76 29.29
CA GLY A 748 -5.14 -7.82 30.07
C GLY A 748 -3.90 -7.47 29.23
N VAL A 749 -4.01 -6.45 28.39
CA VAL A 749 -2.94 -5.97 27.50
C VAL A 749 -2.49 -4.59 27.95
N TYR A 750 -1.25 -4.49 28.43
CA TYR A 750 -0.66 -3.22 28.87
C TYR A 750 -0.31 -2.31 27.69
N LEU A 751 -0.33 -1.01 27.91
CA LEU A 751 -0.14 0.01 26.88
C LEU A 751 1.16 0.78 27.12
N LEU A 752 2.00 0.85 26.08
CA LEU A 752 3.05 1.85 25.92
C LEU A 752 2.54 2.88 24.91
N VAL A 753 2.28 4.11 25.36
CA VAL A 753 1.67 5.15 24.51
C VAL A 753 2.77 5.97 23.86
N GLU A 754 2.85 5.94 22.52
CA GLU A 754 3.71 6.84 21.76
C GLU A 754 3.06 8.23 21.72
N THR A 755 3.76 9.23 22.26
CA THR A 755 3.15 10.53 22.58
C THR A 755 3.42 11.63 21.55
N SER A 756 4.27 11.40 20.55
CA SER A 756 4.55 12.40 19.52
C SER A 756 3.51 12.43 18.40
N ALA A 757 2.60 11.46 18.36
CA ALA A 757 1.47 11.45 17.45
C ALA A 757 0.54 12.66 17.68
N GLY A 758 0.81 13.75 16.96
CA GLY A 758 0.10 15.03 16.99
C GLY A 758 1.04 16.17 16.62
N LEU A 759 2.34 15.94 16.78
CA LEU A 759 3.39 16.91 16.56
C LEU A 759 3.86 16.86 15.10
N SER A 760 4.17 18.04 14.54
CA SER A 760 4.79 18.14 13.23
C SER A 760 6.15 17.41 13.22
N ASP A 761 6.38 16.60 12.17
CA ASP A 761 7.68 16.00 11.85
C ASP A 761 8.73 17.05 11.44
N THR A 762 8.28 18.26 11.05
CA THR A 762 9.12 19.39 10.64
C THR A 762 8.80 20.60 11.53
N GLY A 763 9.43 20.67 12.70
CA GLY A 763 9.36 21.81 13.61
C GLY A 763 8.19 21.83 14.60
N GLY A 764 8.06 22.98 15.27
CA GLY A 764 7.12 23.23 16.37
C GLY A 764 7.82 23.76 17.62
N ASP A 765 7.07 24.36 18.53
CA ASP A 765 7.56 24.88 19.80
C ASP A 765 7.64 23.76 20.85
N MET A 766 8.75 23.68 21.58
CA MET A 766 8.91 22.72 22.67
C MET A 766 7.91 22.93 23.83
N ASN A 767 7.39 24.14 24.02
CA ASN A 767 6.34 24.40 24.99
C ASN A 767 5.02 23.72 24.58
N ASP A 768 4.70 23.71 23.28
CA ASP A 768 3.51 23.02 22.77
C ASP A 768 3.64 21.51 22.98
N VAL A 769 4.83 20.95 22.72
CA VAL A 769 5.15 19.55 23.00
C VAL A 769 4.91 19.22 24.47
N CYS A 770 5.49 20.01 25.38
CA CYS A 770 5.34 19.80 26.82
C CYS A 770 3.89 19.96 27.27
N ASN A 771 3.14 20.90 26.68
CA ASN A 771 1.74 21.11 26.98
C ASN A 771 0.89 19.89 26.58
N ILE A 772 1.09 19.37 25.36
CA ILE A 772 0.40 18.15 24.88
C ILE A 772 0.71 16.97 25.81
N LEU A 773 1.99 16.75 26.14
CA LEU A 773 2.41 15.68 27.05
C LEU A 773 1.77 15.79 28.43
N THR A 774 1.70 17.01 28.98
CA THR A 774 1.06 17.23 30.29
C THR A 774 -0.42 16.82 30.26
N HIS A 775 -1.15 17.14 29.19
CA HIS A 775 -2.56 16.76 29.05
C HIS A 775 -2.76 15.26 28.83
N VAL A 776 -1.91 14.64 28.01
CA VAL A 776 -1.92 13.18 27.80
C VAL A 776 -1.62 12.46 29.12
N ALA A 777 -0.60 12.90 29.85
CA ALA A 777 -0.23 12.34 31.14
C ALA A 777 -1.34 12.51 32.18
N ASP A 778 -1.95 13.70 32.27
CA ASP A 778 -3.07 13.95 33.18
C ASP A 778 -4.29 13.04 32.89
N ALA A 779 -4.57 12.80 31.60
CA ALA A 779 -5.67 11.94 31.18
C ALA A 779 -5.45 10.44 31.49
N LEU A 780 -4.20 10.02 31.71
CA LEU A 780 -3.76 8.63 31.85
C LEU A 780 -3.20 8.26 33.23
N LYS A 781 -2.87 9.24 34.09
CA LYS A 781 -2.16 9.06 35.38
C LYS A 781 -2.75 8.01 36.34
N ASP A 782 -4.06 7.78 36.26
CA ASP A 782 -4.81 6.87 37.14
C ASP A 782 -5.10 5.50 36.50
N GLU A 783 -4.58 5.21 35.29
CA GLU A 783 -4.85 3.97 34.55
C GLU A 783 -3.70 2.96 34.65
N PRO A 784 -3.80 1.90 35.46
CA PRO A 784 -2.69 0.96 35.66
C PRO A 784 -2.42 0.02 34.50
N MET A 785 -3.31 -0.05 33.50
CA MET A 785 -3.04 -0.76 32.24
C MET A 785 -2.11 0.03 31.32
N VAL A 786 -1.94 1.34 31.50
CA VAL A 786 -0.80 2.06 30.92
C VAL A 786 0.40 1.73 31.80
N PHE A 787 1.53 1.36 31.20
CA PHE A 787 2.76 1.18 31.99
C PHE A 787 3.81 2.24 31.67
N GLY A 788 3.67 2.95 30.54
CA GLY A 788 4.58 4.03 30.22
C GLY A 788 4.26 4.83 28.97
N TYR A 789 5.12 5.82 28.75
CA TYR A 789 5.15 6.72 27.60
C TYR A 789 6.41 6.49 26.79
N ASP A 790 6.24 6.41 25.46
CA ASP A 790 7.33 6.56 24.50
C ASP A 790 7.27 7.99 23.95
N LEU A 791 8.24 8.82 24.33
CA LEU A 791 8.22 10.25 24.04
C LEU A 791 8.20 10.54 22.54
N ARG A 792 8.87 9.71 21.73
CA ARG A 792 8.97 9.89 20.28
C ARG A 792 9.49 8.64 19.60
N ASN A 793 8.79 8.24 18.55
CA ASN A 793 9.30 7.29 17.56
C ASN A 793 10.47 7.89 16.76
N GLU A 794 11.63 7.25 16.87
CA GLU A 794 12.81 7.38 16.01
C GLU A 794 13.26 8.83 15.76
N PRO A 795 13.54 9.63 16.80
CA PRO A 795 13.98 11.01 16.60
C PRO A 795 15.36 11.06 15.93
N PRO A 796 15.52 11.65 14.72
CA PRO A 796 16.83 12.01 14.20
C PRO A 796 17.33 13.33 14.80
N VAL A 797 18.61 13.67 14.59
CA VAL A 797 19.17 15.00 14.94
C VAL A 797 18.33 16.13 14.35
N SER A 798 17.85 15.97 13.10
CA SER A 798 17.04 17.00 12.43
C SER A 798 15.71 17.28 13.12
N TYR A 799 15.11 16.29 13.80
CA TYR A 799 13.86 16.48 14.52
C TYR A 799 14.06 17.41 15.71
N ILE A 800 15.13 17.19 16.49
CA ILE A 800 15.44 18.02 17.66
C ILE A 800 15.94 19.39 17.20
N ALA A 801 16.88 19.42 16.25
CA ALA A 801 17.46 20.66 15.71
C ALA A 801 16.43 21.54 14.98
N GLY A 802 15.35 20.95 14.48
CA GLY A 802 14.28 21.65 13.77
C GLY A 802 13.23 22.31 14.67
N ARG A 803 13.31 22.16 16.00
CA ARG A 803 12.34 22.73 16.94
C ARG A 803 12.74 24.11 17.46
N ASN A 804 11.73 24.89 17.81
CA ASN A 804 11.93 26.13 18.56
C ASN A 804 11.97 25.81 20.05
N PHE A 805 13.02 26.27 20.71
CA PHE A 805 13.18 26.16 22.16
C PHE A 805 12.98 27.53 22.81
N PRO A 806 12.43 27.59 24.04
CA PRO A 806 12.33 28.84 24.77
C PRO A 806 13.73 29.42 25.02
N ALA A 807 13.85 30.75 25.09
CA ALA A 807 15.14 31.44 25.11
C ALA A 807 16.10 30.97 26.22
N GLY A 808 15.58 30.53 27.37
CA GLY A 808 16.36 29.99 28.49
C GLY A 808 16.84 28.54 28.31
N ASN A 809 16.30 27.80 27.32
CA ASN A 809 16.55 26.38 27.11
C ASN A 809 17.00 26.10 25.67
N LYS A 810 17.91 26.92 25.12
CA LYS A 810 18.48 26.62 23.80
C LYS A 810 19.35 25.37 23.85
N PRO A 811 19.17 24.39 22.94
CA PRO A 811 19.96 23.17 22.91
C PRO A 811 21.37 23.44 22.39
N ALA A 812 22.35 22.61 22.78
CA ALA A 812 23.75 22.80 22.43
C ALA A 812 24.00 22.76 20.90
N ILE A 813 23.19 22.04 20.13
CA ILE A 813 23.21 22.05 18.66
C ILE A 813 22.84 23.40 18.03
N HIS A 814 22.18 24.31 18.76
CA HIS A 814 21.90 25.67 18.29
C HIS A 814 22.95 26.69 18.75
N THR A 815 23.67 26.40 19.84
CA THR A 815 24.62 27.34 20.45
C THR A 815 26.08 27.02 20.12
N THR A 816 26.40 25.78 19.76
CA THR A 816 27.76 25.36 19.38
C THR A 816 28.01 25.69 17.90
N ARG A 817 28.99 26.57 17.63
CA ARG A 817 29.40 26.92 16.25
C ARG A 817 30.23 25.81 15.60
N LEU A 818 29.58 24.69 15.28
CA LEU A 818 30.22 23.52 14.67
C LEU A 818 30.89 23.88 13.34
N ILE A 819 30.32 24.77 12.53
CA ILE A 819 30.93 25.18 11.26
C ILE A 819 32.33 25.80 11.44
N ASP A 820 32.59 26.46 12.57
CA ASP A 820 33.90 27.05 12.87
C ASP A 820 34.89 25.98 13.38
N LEU A 821 34.38 24.91 14.02
CA LEU A 821 35.16 23.79 14.53
C LEU A 821 35.54 22.77 13.45
N TYR A 822 34.81 22.76 12.33
CA TYR A 822 35.03 21.86 11.19
C TYR A 822 35.19 22.67 9.88
N PRO A 823 36.27 23.46 9.74
CA PRO A 823 36.42 24.40 8.62
C PRO A 823 36.50 23.71 7.24
N ASP A 824 37.01 22.47 7.19
CA ASP A 824 37.09 21.68 5.95
C ASP A 824 35.71 21.30 5.39
N ASP A 825 34.68 21.25 6.25
CA ASP A 825 33.31 20.90 5.89
C ASP A 825 32.43 22.15 5.66
N ALA A 826 32.95 23.35 5.93
CA ALA A 826 32.16 24.59 5.93
C ALA A 826 31.58 24.96 4.57
N ALA A 827 32.29 24.66 3.47
CA ALA A 827 31.81 24.94 2.11
C ALA A 827 30.59 24.09 1.75
N ASP A 828 30.61 22.79 2.07
CA ASP A 828 29.49 21.87 1.83
C ASP A 828 28.29 22.22 2.70
N ILE A 829 28.53 22.54 3.98
CA ILE A 829 27.48 22.99 4.90
C ILE A 829 26.81 24.28 4.38
N LYS A 830 27.58 25.28 3.95
CA LYS A 830 27.05 26.52 3.35
C LYS A 830 26.21 26.25 2.10
N LYS A 831 26.66 25.35 1.23
CA LYS A 831 25.89 24.93 0.06
C LYS A 831 24.55 24.29 0.44
N ILE A 832 24.51 23.46 1.49
CA ILE A 832 23.25 22.86 1.97
C ILE A 832 22.33 23.93 2.57
N ILE A 833 22.87 24.93 3.27
CA ILE A 833 22.10 26.07 3.80
C ILE A 833 21.46 26.87 2.67
N GLU A 834 22.20 27.14 1.60
CA GLU A 834 21.72 27.89 0.43
C GLU A 834 20.66 27.11 -0.36
N THR A 835 20.91 25.82 -0.58
CA THR A 835 20.04 24.98 -1.43
C THR A 835 18.81 24.45 -0.71
N ARG A 836 18.82 24.39 0.63
CA ARG A 836 17.77 23.80 1.50
C ARG A 836 17.11 22.59 0.86
N PRO A 837 17.89 21.53 0.60
CA PRO A 837 17.40 20.41 -0.18
C PRO A 837 16.22 19.75 0.53
N SER A 838 15.26 19.23 -0.23
CA SER A 838 13.99 18.72 0.29
C SER A 838 14.11 17.58 1.31
N TRP A 839 15.24 16.85 1.33
CA TRP A 839 15.54 15.82 2.34
C TRP A 839 15.85 16.40 3.73
N LEU A 840 16.26 17.66 3.80
CA LEU A 840 16.55 18.39 5.03
C LEU A 840 15.23 18.80 5.67
N ARG A 841 14.66 17.92 6.50
CA ARG A 841 13.41 18.13 7.27
C ARG A 841 13.59 19.17 8.39
N LEU A 842 14.07 20.38 8.06
CA LEU A 842 14.27 21.50 8.98
C LEU A 842 13.13 22.51 8.85
N SER A 843 12.57 22.95 9.97
CA SER A 843 11.50 23.95 10.00
C SER A 843 11.94 25.28 9.39
N SER A 844 11.05 25.95 8.65
CA SER A 844 11.27 27.33 8.20
C SER A 844 11.34 28.32 9.36
N ALA A 845 10.82 27.96 10.54
CA ALA A 845 10.89 28.79 11.74
C ALA A 845 12.31 28.84 12.36
N VAL A 846 13.13 27.82 12.11
CA VAL A 846 14.54 27.81 12.51
C VAL A 846 15.33 28.56 11.45
N THR A 847 15.87 29.72 11.83
CA THR A 847 16.52 30.68 10.91
C THR A 847 17.85 31.20 11.47
N GLY A 848 18.60 31.94 10.66
CA GLY A 848 19.86 32.56 11.08
C GLY A 848 20.89 31.53 11.57
N SER A 849 21.59 31.88 12.65
CA SER A 849 22.63 31.04 13.25
C SER A 849 22.12 29.69 13.76
N ASP A 850 20.87 29.62 14.23
CA ASP A 850 20.31 28.37 14.74
C ASP A 850 20.12 27.36 13.59
N ALA A 851 19.72 27.84 12.41
CA ALA A 851 19.63 27.01 11.20
C ALA A 851 21.01 26.58 10.68
N GLU A 852 21.99 27.49 10.69
CA GLU A 852 23.38 27.18 10.32
C GLU A 852 23.96 26.07 11.20
N ASN A 853 23.83 26.21 12.53
CA ASN A 853 24.34 25.24 13.49
C ASN A 853 23.58 23.90 13.41
N ALA A 854 22.25 23.92 13.23
CA ALA A 854 21.45 22.72 13.03
C ALA A 854 21.88 21.92 11.80
N ILE A 855 22.10 22.60 10.66
CA ILE A 855 22.53 21.96 9.41
C ILE A 855 23.94 21.38 9.56
N ALA A 856 24.85 22.12 10.20
CA ALA A 856 26.18 21.63 10.51
C ALA A 856 26.12 20.34 11.35
N ALA A 857 25.32 20.31 12.42
CA ALA A 857 25.16 19.12 13.26
C ALA A 857 24.63 17.91 12.48
N ILE A 858 23.60 18.10 11.64
CA ILE A 858 23.02 17.01 10.82
C ILE A 858 24.06 16.45 9.85
N TYR A 859 24.77 17.33 9.13
CA TYR A 859 25.77 16.93 8.15
C TYR A 859 26.93 16.19 8.80
N LEU A 860 27.50 16.77 9.86
CA LEU A 860 28.66 16.22 10.57
C LEU A 860 28.30 14.90 11.27
N TRP A 861 27.10 14.77 11.84
CA TRP A 861 26.66 13.50 12.44
C TRP A 861 26.58 12.37 11.41
N ASN A 862 26.09 12.65 10.21
CA ASN A 862 26.07 11.65 9.13
C ASN A 862 27.48 11.25 8.70
N LYS A 863 28.44 12.17 8.70
CA LYS A 863 29.85 11.88 8.40
C LYS A 863 30.49 11.04 9.53
N TYR A 864 30.30 11.45 10.78
CA TYR A 864 30.75 10.74 11.98
C TYR A 864 30.23 9.30 12.05
N SER A 865 28.91 9.11 11.92
CA SER A 865 28.29 7.78 12.03
C SER A 865 28.75 6.81 10.92
N ARG A 866 29.06 7.32 9.72
CA ARG A 866 29.66 6.54 8.64
C ARG A 866 31.12 6.20 8.91
N GLU A 867 31.91 7.15 9.43
CA GLU A 867 33.33 6.94 9.78
C GLU A 867 33.50 5.77 10.77
N TYR A 868 32.54 5.56 11.67
CA TYR A 868 32.56 4.48 12.66
C TYR A 868 31.64 3.29 12.37
N ASN A 869 30.96 3.27 11.22
CA ASN A 869 30.02 2.20 10.84
C ASN A 869 28.91 1.92 11.90
N ILE A 870 28.35 2.98 12.47
CA ILE A 870 27.30 2.93 13.51
C ILE A 870 25.97 3.54 13.04
N SER A 871 25.75 3.63 11.73
CA SER A 871 24.52 4.16 11.15
C SER A 871 23.36 3.16 11.08
N SER A 872 23.66 1.85 11.19
CA SER A 872 22.63 0.80 11.17
C SER A 872 21.79 0.79 12.45
N THR A 873 20.59 0.20 12.36
CA THR A 873 19.71 0.00 13.53
C THR A 873 20.32 -0.95 14.55
N THR A 874 21.28 -1.80 14.17
CA THR A 874 21.99 -2.74 15.05
C THR A 874 23.25 -2.16 15.68
N PHE A 875 23.80 -1.10 15.06
CA PHE A 875 25.09 -0.47 15.36
C PHE A 875 26.18 -1.48 15.75
N GLY A 876 26.34 -2.54 14.95
CA GLY A 876 27.22 -3.68 15.26
C GLY A 876 28.67 -3.32 15.56
N ALA A 877 29.18 -2.20 15.01
CA ALA A 877 30.53 -1.70 15.26
C ALA A 877 30.67 -0.85 16.54
N LEU A 878 29.61 -0.64 17.33
CA LEU A 878 29.65 0.19 18.53
C LEU A 878 30.58 -0.42 19.60
N PRO A 879 31.62 0.31 20.06
CA PRO A 879 32.48 -0.18 21.13
C PRO A 879 31.75 -0.39 22.45
N ALA A 880 32.30 -1.30 23.25
CA ALA A 880 31.85 -1.56 24.62
C ALA A 880 31.90 -0.32 25.55
N THR A 881 32.71 0.69 25.21
CA THR A 881 32.86 1.94 25.97
C THR A 881 31.85 3.02 25.55
N GLY A 882 30.97 2.73 24.59
CA GLY A 882 30.02 3.69 24.03
C GLY A 882 30.49 4.33 22.73
N LEU A 883 29.87 5.46 22.39
CA LEU A 883 30.17 6.21 21.17
C LEU A 883 31.66 6.59 21.08
N PRO A 884 32.33 6.37 19.93
CA PRO A 884 33.69 6.84 19.72
C PRO A 884 33.78 8.37 19.81
N THR A 885 34.60 8.90 20.72
CA THR A 885 34.78 10.35 20.90
C THR A 885 36.26 10.76 20.86
N PRO A 886 36.98 10.57 19.74
CA PRO A 886 38.30 11.18 19.63
C PRO A 886 38.19 12.71 19.61
N PRO A 887 39.29 13.45 19.87
CA PRO A 887 39.26 14.91 19.96
C PRO A 887 38.60 15.62 18.77
N LYS A 888 38.73 15.06 17.55
CA LYS A 888 38.06 15.56 16.34
C LYS A 888 36.53 15.57 16.46
N TRP A 889 35.93 14.54 17.03
CA TRP A 889 34.47 14.34 17.04
C TRP A 889 33.81 14.66 18.39
N GLU A 890 34.62 14.82 19.45
CA GLU A 890 34.13 15.13 20.80
C GLU A 890 33.18 16.35 20.84
N PRO A 891 33.45 17.50 20.20
CA PRO A 891 32.54 18.65 20.26
C PRO A 891 31.15 18.35 19.66
N LEU A 892 31.11 17.65 18.52
CA LEU A 892 29.88 17.23 17.86
C LEU A 892 29.07 16.28 18.74
N VAL A 893 29.70 15.20 19.21
CA VAL A 893 29.02 14.17 20.01
C VAL A 893 28.48 14.77 21.30
N LYS A 894 29.26 15.63 21.96
CA LYS A 894 28.83 16.37 23.17
C LYS A 894 27.66 17.30 22.90
N ALA A 895 27.67 18.06 21.81
CA ALA A 895 26.57 18.96 21.47
C ALA A 895 25.28 18.18 21.17
N VAL A 896 25.37 17.04 20.48
CA VAL A 896 24.23 16.17 20.22
C VAL A 896 23.70 15.56 21.53
N ASP A 897 24.54 14.95 22.35
CA ASP A 897 24.16 14.35 23.63
C ASP A 897 23.45 15.35 24.56
N GLN A 898 24.04 16.54 24.75
CA GLN A 898 23.45 17.58 25.60
C GLN A 898 22.09 18.07 25.07
N SER A 899 21.92 18.10 23.75
CA SER A 899 20.67 18.53 23.12
C SER A 899 19.56 17.49 23.27
N TYR A 900 19.87 16.21 23.10
CA TYR A 900 18.96 15.11 23.43
C TYR A 900 18.62 15.13 24.93
N GLY A 901 19.62 15.33 25.80
CA GLY A 901 19.41 15.40 27.24
C GLY A 901 18.47 16.53 27.67
N LEU A 902 18.59 17.72 27.07
CA LEU A 902 17.66 18.83 27.32
C LEU A 902 16.25 18.50 26.81
N TRP A 903 16.15 17.97 25.59
CA TRP A 903 14.88 17.57 24.98
C TRP A 903 14.14 16.51 25.80
N ILE A 904 14.86 15.49 26.31
CA ILE A 904 14.31 14.47 27.23
C ILE A 904 13.86 15.12 28.54
N GLN A 905 14.71 15.95 29.16
CA GLN A 905 14.43 16.52 30.48
C GLN A 905 13.17 17.39 30.48
N MET A 906 13.02 18.28 29.49
CA MET A 906 11.84 19.15 29.38
C MET A 906 10.53 18.35 29.34
N GLN A 907 10.52 17.26 28.56
CA GLN A 907 9.35 16.39 28.42
C GLN A 907 9.12 15.53 29.67
N LYS A 908 10.18 14.98 30.25
CA LYS A 908 10.11 14.20 31.50
C LYS A 908 9.54 15.05 32.64
N ASP A 909 9.98 16.30 32.77
CA ASP A 909 9.47 17.24 33.77
C ASP A 909 7.98 17.54 33.55
N ALA A 910 7.57 17.74 32.29
CA ALA A 910 6.17 17.96 31.93
C ALA A 910 5.28 16.75 32.29
N VAL A 911 5.71 15.53 31.95
CA VAL A 911 4.99 14.30 32.31
C VAL A 911 4.94 14.14 33.83
N ARG A 912 6.07 14.24 34.53
CA ARG A 912 6.16 14.01 35.99
C ARG A 912 5.38 15.02 36.82
N LYS A 913 5.13 16.22 36.28
CA LYS A 913 4.23 17.20 36.91
C LYS A 913 2.78 16.73 36.98
N ALA A 914 2.31 15.97 35.98
CA ALA A 914 0.94 15.46 35.92
C ALA A 914 0.82 14.00 36.41
N ASP A 915 1.87 13.20 36.19
CA ASP A 915 1.87 11.75 36.35
C ASP A 915 3.17 11.22 37.00
N PRO A 916 3.12 10.85 38.30
CA PRO A 916 4.27 10.33 39.01
C PRO A 916 4.51 8.82 38.80
N ASN A 917 3.59 8.08 38.18
CA ASN A 917 3.55 6.61 38.25
C ASN A 917 4.14 5.92 37.01
N HIS A 918 3.79 6.39 35.81
CA HIS A 918 4.09 5.66 34.57
C HIS A 918 5.54 5.84 34.09
N LEU A 919 6.15 4.80 33.52
CA LEU A 919 7.55 4.81 33.06
C LEU A 919 7.74 5.62 31.77
N ILE A 920 8.93 6.16 31.53
CA ILE A 920 9.24 7.02 30.36
C ILE A 920 10.45 6.46 29.60
N SER A 921 10.31 6.33 28.28
CA SER A 921 11.38 5.95 27.33
C SER A 921 11.27 6.74 26.02
N VAL A 922 12.23 6.52 25.12
CA VAL A 922 12.23 6.94 23.72
C VAL A 922 12.42 5.70 22.84
N GLY A 923 11.68 5.57 21.73
CA GLY A 923 11.85 4.50 20.75
C GLY A 923 12.88 4.84 19.68
N TYR A 924 14.15 4.53 19.89
CA TYR A 924 15.23 4.82 18.93
C TYR A 924 15.34 3.76 17.83
N ASN A 925 15.81 4.11 16.63
CA ASN A 925 16.26 3.14 15.60
C ASN A 925 17.67 3.40 15.08
N GLN A 926 18.42 4.29 15.73
CA GLN A 926 19.80 4.59 15.39
C GLN A 926 20.64 4.59 16.67
N VAL A 927 21.94 4.76 16.51
CA VAL A 927 22.91 4.77 17.62
C VAL A 927 22.65 5.87 18.67
N PHE A 928 21.67 6.76 18.48
CA PHE A 928 21.23 7.70 19.52
C PHE A 928 20.77 7.02 20.82
N ALA A 929 20.34 5.75 20.76
CA ALA A 929 20.07 4.96 21.96
C ALA A 929 21.31 4.81 22.87
N ALA A 930 22.52 4.92 22.32
CA ALA A 930 23.79 4.83 23.04
C ALA A 930 24.29 6.19 23.60
N LEU A 931 23.51 7.27 23.45
CA LEU A 931 23.88 8.57 24.03
C LEU A 931 23.80 8.51 25.57
N PRO A 932 24.83 9.00 26.30
CA PRO A 932 24.84 9.02 27.76
C PRO A 932 23.62 9.71 28.40
N CYS A 933 23.04 10.71 27.75
CA CYS A 933 21.85 11.39 28.26
C CYS A 933 20.62 10.47 28.47
N ASN A 934 20.60 9.28 27.88
CA ASN A 934 19.54 8.29 28.08
C ASN A 934 19.52 7.67 29.49
N ASP A 935 20.55 7.88 30.32
CA ASP A 935 20.51 7.59 31.77
C ASP A 935 19.35 8.32 32.49
N LYS A 936 18.80 9.37 31.87
CA LYS A 936 17.64 10.11 32.37
C LYS A 936 16.32 9.38 32.16
N LEU A 937 16.24 8.41 31.26
CA LEU A 937 15.02 7.64 31.01
C LEU A 937 14.77 6.64 32.14
N ASP A 938 13.54 6.14 32.27
CA ASP A 938 13.28 5.09 33.27
C ASP A 938 13.71 3.71 32.73
N PHE A 939 13.69 3.53 31.41
CA PHE A 939 14.23 2.37 30.71
C PHE A 939 14.71 2.73 29.31
N VAL A 940 15.54 1.88 28.72
CA VAL A 940 16.04 2.05 27.35
C VAL A 940 15.28 1.14 26.41
N SER A 941 14.77 1.72 25.32
CA SER A 941 14.04 1.02 24.28
C SER A 941 14.67 1.32 22.91
N HIS A 942 14.86 0.28 22.11
CA HIS A 942 15.50 0.40 20.80
C HIS A 942 14.83 -0.45 19.73
N HIS A 943 14.89 -0.02 18.48
CA HIS A 943 14.25 -0.62 17.31
C HIS A 943 15.31 -1.26 16.44
N VAL A 944 15.12 -2.53 16.08
CA VAL A 944 16.10 -3.32 15.34
C VAL A 944 15.45 -3.91 14.08
N TYR A 945 16.03 -3.60 12.93
CA TYR A 945 15.54 -4.00 11.60
C TYR A 945 16.66 -4.52 10.70
N GLY A 946 17.73 -5.08 11.27
CA GLY A 946 18.77 -5.72 10.49
C GLY A 946 18.17 -6.88 9.70
N LYS A 947 18.42 -6.91 8.38
CA LYS A 947 17.89 -7.97 7.51
C LYS A 947 18.52 -9.32 7.92
N PRO A 948 17.75 -10.43 7.96
CA PRO A 948 18.26 -11.70 8.47
C PRO A 948 18.83 -12.59 7.36
N PHE A 949 19.71 -12.08 6.50
CA PHE A 949 20.23 -12.86 5.36
C PHE A 949 21.23 -13.94 5.75
N SER A 950 21.77 -13.92 6.97
CA SER A 950 22.72 -14.92 7.45
C SER A 950 22.73 -15.06 8.97
N TYR A 951 23.38 -16.11 9.45
CA TYR A 951 23.67 -16.32 10.87
C TYR A 951 24.33 -15.10 11.52
N ALA A 952 25.36 -14.52 10.90
CA ALA A 952 26.06 -13.37 11.43
C ALA A 952 25.13 -12.17 11.63
N GLU A 953 24.23 -11.92 10.68
CA GLU A 953 23.25 -10.83 10.77
C GLU A 953 22.19 -11.10 11.84
N VAL A 954 21.71 -12.33 12.00
CA VAL A 954 20.79 -12.71 13.09
C VAL A 954 21.45 -12.48 14.46
N ILE A 955 22.71 -12.88 14.62
CA ILE A 955 23.49 -12.64 15.85
C ILE A 955 23.69 -11.14 16.09
N GLU A 956 24.00 -10.37 15.06
CA GLU A 956 24.18 -8.92 15.19
C GLU A 956 22.89 -8.24 15.69
N ASN A 957 21.73 -8.63 15.15
CA ASN A 957 20.42 -8.13 15.57
C ASN A 957 20.19 -8.33 17.08
N ILE A 958 20.25 -9.57 17.56
CA ILE A 958 19.88 -9.91 18.95
C ILE A 958 20.87 -9.38 19.99
N THR A 959 22.17 -9.31 19.65
CA THR A 959 23.22 -8.82 20.55
C THR A 959 23.20 -7.29 20.71
N THR A 960 22.34 -6.58 19.99
CA THR A 960 22.09 -5.14 20.19
C THR A 960 21.67 -4.85 21.63
N MET A 961 20.89 -5.74 22.26
CA MET A 961 20.51 -5.61 23.67
C MET A 961 21.71 -5.73 24.62
N ASP A 962 22.73 -6.55 24.29
CA ASP A 962 23.93 -6.68 25.13
C ASP A 962 24.73 -5.38 25.14
N ARG A 963 24.86 -4.75 23.96
CA ARG A 963 25.52 -3.45 23.81
C ARG A 963 24.80 -2.39 24.64
N LEU A 964 23.47 -2.31 24.56
CA LEU A 964 22.67 -1.38 25.36
C LEU A 964 22.74 -1.68 26.86
N LYS A 965 22.62 -2.95 27.27
CA LYS A 965 22.68 -3.33 28.69
C LYS A 965 24.04 -3.04 29.31
N LYS A 966 25.12 -3.14 28.53
CA LYS A 966 26.46 -2.76 28.97
C LYS A 966 26.59 -1.26 29.21
N LEU A 967 25.97 -0.43 28.37
CA LEU A 967 25.96 1.02 28.52
C LEU A 967 25.07 1.47 29.69
N PHE A 968 23.95 0.78 29.89
CA PHE A 968 22.92 1.14 30.87
C PHE A 968 22.66 0.00 31.86
N PRO A 969 23.65 -0.37 32.72
CA PRO A 969 23.59 -1.58 33.54
C PRO A 969 22.46 -1.53 34.59
N SER A 970 22.11 -0.35 35.09
CA SER A 970 21.07 -0.14 36.11
C SER A 970 19.65 -0.03 35.54
N GLN A 971 19.50 0.20 34.23
CA GLN A 971 18.20 0.39 33.60
C GLN A 971 17.67 -0.94 33.01
N PRO A 972 16.34 -1.11 32.97
CA PRO A 972 15.72 -2.13 32.14
C PRO A 972 15.99 -1.83 30.65
N VAL A 973 16.25 -2.87 29.86
CA VAL A 973 16.51 -2.79 28.41
C VAL A 973 15.49 -3.65 27.67
N SER A 974 14.83 -3.06 26.67
CA SER A 974 13.85 -3.76 25.82
C SER A 974 13.99 -3.37 24.35
N LEU A 975 13.44 -4.19 23.46
CA LEU A 975 13.22 -3.76 22.07
C LEU A 975 11.83 -3.13 21.91
N GLY A 976 11.81 -1.90 21.39
CA GLY A 976 10.65 -1.08 21.04
C GLY A 976 9.92 -1.58 19.79
N GLU A 977 10.72 -2.00 18.82
CA GLU A 977 10.32 -2.59 17.55
C GLU A 977 11.36 -3.60 17.11
N PHE A 978 10.93 -4.72 16.56
CA PHE A 978 11.76 -5.65 15.80
C PHE A 978 10.85 -6.52 14.94
N GLY A 979 11.37 -7.18 13.92
CA GLY A 979 10.59 -8.18 13.19
C GLY A 979 11.25 -8.56 11.88
N TYR A 980 10.82 -9.69 11.33
CA TYR A 980 11.27 -10.15 10.02
C TYR A 980 10.08 -10.12 9.06
N SER A 981 10.11 -9.15 8.14
CA SER A 981 9.06 -9.03 7.13
C SER A 981 9.12 -10.20 6.14
N THR A 982 7.98 -10.85 5.93
CA THR A 982 7.82 -11.86 4.86
C THR A 982 7.69 -11.23 3.47
N GLY A 983 7.97 -9.92 3.35
CA GLY A 983 8.14 -9.19 2.10
C GLY A 983 9.60 -8.93 1.72
N ILE A 984 10.57 -9.40 2.52
CA ILE A 984 12.00 -9.29 2.20
C ILE A 984 12.37 -10.37 1.17
N SER A 985 12.96 -9.96 0.04
CA SER A 985 13.62 -10.87 -0.90
C SER A 985 14.95 -11.37 -0.31
N MET A 986 15.09 -12.69 -0.18
CA MET A 986 16.25 -13.35 0.43
C MET A 986 17.30 -13.72 -0.63
N PRO A 987 18.61 -13.54 -0.38
CA PRO A 987 19.66 -13.88 -1.35
C PRO A 987 19.59 -15.34 -1.81
N GLY A 988 19.48 -15.55 -3.13
CA GLY A 988 19.46 -16.89 -3.73
C GLY A 988 18.15 -17.67 -3.54
N SER A 989 17.10 -17.06 -3.00
CA SER A 989 15.78 -17.68 -2.84
C SER A 989 14.64 -16.68 -3.10
N GLY A 990 13.41 -17.04 -2.72
CA GLY A 990 12.25 -16.14 -2.80
C GLY A 990 12.15 -15.17 -1.62
N ASN A 991 10.96 -14.64 -1.39
CA ASN A 991 10.67 -13.88 -0.18
C ASN A 991 10.84 -14.74 1.07
N LEU A 992 11.21 -14.13 2.19
CA LEU A 992 11.29 -14.81 3.49
C LEU A 992 9.93 -15.41 3.84
N ASP A 993 9.89 -16.73 4.03
CA ASP A 993 8.66 -17.44 4.37
C ASP A 993 8.27 -17.19 5.85
N PRO A 994 6.97 -17.24 6.19
CA PRO A 994 6.49 -16.97 7.55
C PRO A 994 6.97 -17.99 8.60
N TYR A 995 7.38 -19.18 8.20
CA TYR A 995 7.86 -20.22 9.11
C TYR A 995 9.30 -19.96 9.55
N THR A 996 10.20 -19.65 8.60
CA THR A 996 11.57 -19.20 8.90
C THR A 996 11.55 -17.89 9.66
N ALA A 997 10.71 -16.93 9.26
CA ALA A 997 10.55 -15.66 9.98
C ALA A 997 10.18 -15.90 11.45
N SER A 998 9.22 -16.80 11.72
CA SER A 998 8.83 -17.17 13.09
C SER A 998 9.99 -17.75 13.91
N VAL A 999 10.80 -18.65 13.34
CA VAL A 999 11.99 -19.18 14.03
C VAL A 999 12.95 -18.05 14.39
N GLY A 1000 13.27 -17.16 13.45
CA GLY A 1000 14.17 -16.05 13.67
C GLY A 1000 13.65 -15.00 14.67
N GLU A 1001 12.34 -14.74 14.66
CA GLU A 1001 11.70 -13.83 15.61
C GLU A 1001 11.64 -14.41 17.02
N MET A 1002 11.42 -15.72 17.15
CA MET A 1002 11.49 -16.40 18.45
C MET A 1002 12.87 -16.30 19.09
N ILE A 1003 13.95 -16.27 18.29
CA ILE A 1003 15.31 -16.06 18.82
C ILE A 1003 15.41 -14.74 19.60
N HIS A 1004 14.76 -13.66 19.15
CA HIS A 1004 14.80 -12.38 19.87
C HIS A 1004 14.18 -12.49 21.26
N TYR A 1005 12.98 -13.08 21.35
CA TYR A 1005 12.30 -13.26 22.62
C TYR A 1005 13.06 -14.21 23.55
N LEU A 1006 13.55 -15.35 23.03
CA LEU A 1006 14.25 -16.35 23.84
C LEU A 1006 15.64 -15.87 24.26
N TYR A 1007 16.34 -15.10 23.42
CA TYR A 1007 17.61 -14.47 23.78
C TYR A 1007 17.43 -13.46 24.91
N ALA A 1008 16.40 -12.60 24.82
CA ALA A 1008 16.03 -11.68 25.90
C ALA A 1008 15.66 -12.45 27.18
N PHE A 1009 14.90 -13.54 27.06
CA PHE A 1009 14.47 -14.34 28.21
C PHE A 1009 15.65 -15.04 28.90
N ALA A 1010 16.57 -15.64 28.13
CA ALA A 1010 17.74 -16.35 28.64
C ALA A 1010 18.75 -15.40 29.32
N ASN A 1011 18.95 -14.20 28.76
CA ASN A 1011 19.87 -13.20 29.32
C ASN A 1011 19.22 -12.30 30.40
N GLY A 1012 17.94 -12.50 30.70
CA GLY A 1012 17.23 -11.71 31.70
C GLY A 1012 17.06 -10.25 31.31
N TYR A 1013 16.78 -9.96 30.03
CA TYR A 1013 16.30 -8.66 29.56
C TYR A 1013 14.77 -8.58 29.66
N GLU A 1014 14.20 -7.40 29.37
CA GLU A 1014 12.78 -7.13 29.64
C GLU A 1014 11.83 -7.67 28.57
N GLY A 1015 12.35 -8.14 27.44
CA GLY A 1015 11.58 -8.65 26.31
C GLY A 1015 11.48 -7.67 25.15
N CYS A 1016 10.62 -7.99 24.18
CA CYS A 1016 10.63 -7.38 22.86
C CYS A 1016 9.22 -7.04 22.39
N LYS A 1017 9.08 -6.05 21.50
CA LYS A 1017 7.81 -5.65 20.90
C LYS A 1017 7.90 -5.81 19.38
N LYS A 1018 7.25 -6.83 18.84
CA LYS A 1018 7.26 -7.11 17.40
C LYS A 1018 6.57 -5.99 16.63
N TRP A 1019 7.20 -5.46 15.58
CA TRP A 1019 6.53 -4.76 14.50
C TRP A 1019 5.95 -5.84 13.61
N MET A 1020 4.63 -6.11 13.60
CA MET A 1020 3.52 -5.49 14.35
C MET A 1020 2.39 -6.51 14.58
N LEU A 1021 1.24 -6.12 15.15
CA LEU A 1021 0.14 -7.08 15.42
C LEU A 1021 -0.43 -7.71 14.14
N VAL A 1022 -0.79 -6.88 13.17
CA VAL A 1022 -1.45 -7.29 11.93
C VAL A 1022 -0.64 -6.82 10.73
N ASP A 1023 -0.61 -7.57 9.64
CA ASP A 1023 -0.07 -7.07 8.37
C ASP A 1023 -0.82 -5.80 7.94
N TRP A 1024 -0.16 -4.93 7.16
CA TRP A 1024 -0.79 -3.77 6.54
C TRP A 1024 -1.06 -4.11 5.08
N PRO A 1025 -2.29 -4.49 4.70
CA PRO A 1025 -2.54 -5.03 3.37
C PRO A 1025 -2.19 -4.02 2.29
N LEU A 1026 -1.51 -4.46 1.22
CA LEU A 1026 -1.06 -3.59 0.12
C LEU A 1026 -2.20 -2.73 -0.45
N ALA A 1027 -3.39 -3.30 -0.66
CA ALA A 1027 -4.56 -2.57 -1.15
C ALA A 1027 -4.95 -1.38 -0.25
N VAL A 1028 -4.83 -1.55 1.08
CA VAL A 1028 -5.11 -0.50 2.06
C VAL A 1028 -3.97 0.51 2.09
N MET A 1029 -2.72 0.06 1.98
CA MET A 1029 -1.55 0.94 1.94
C MET A 1029 -1.47 1.78 0.65
N TYR A 1030 -1.88 1.27 -0.51
CA TYR A 1030 -2.00 2.10 -1.72
C TYR A 1030 -2.96 3.26 -1.54
N ARG A 1031 -3.99 3.06 -0.71
CA ARG A 1031 -5.01 4.06 -0.43
C ARG A 1031 -4.58 5.05 0.65
N PHE A 1032 -3.99 4.56 1.73
CA PHE A 1032 -3.78 5.33 2.96
C PHE A 1032 -2.33 5.53 3.35
N GLY A 1033 -1.40 4.79 2.74
CA GLY A 1033 0.02 4.79 3.08
C GLY A 1033 0.74 6.04 2.59
N SER A 1034 1.32 6.79 3.52
CA SER A 1034 2.22 7.91 3.25
C SER A 1034 3.66 7.48 2.92
N TRP A 1035 3.98 6.20 3.11
CA TRP A 1035 5.30 5.58 2.93
C TRP A 1035 5.56 5.21 1.46
N GLY A 1036 4.68 5.62 0.56
CA GLY A 1036 4.62 5.22 -0.84
C GLY A 1036 5.81 5.66 -1.72
N GLN A 1037 6.83 6.31 -1.15
CA GLN A 1037 8.04 6.71 -1.89
C GLN A 1037 9.01 5.55 -2.18
N HIS A 1038 8.78 4.35 -1.61
CA HIS A 1038 9.74 3.23 -1.67
C HIS A 1038 9.50 2.20 -2.81
N GLY A 1039 8.69 2.51 -3.82
CA GLY A 1039 8.34 1.54 -4.87
C GLY A 1039 7.54 0.33 -4.34
N ILE A 1040 7.30 -0.68 -5.19
CA ILE A 1040 6.52 -1.87 -4.79
C ILE A 1040 7.26 -2.75 -3.78
N GLU A 1041 8.58 -2.90 -3.92
CA GLU A 1041 9.39 -3.71 -3.01
C GLU A 1041 9.43 -3.13 -1.60
N GLY A 1042 9.57 -1.79 -1.47
CA GLY A 1042 9.47 -1.14 -0.17
C GLY A 1042 8.08 -1.26 0.45
N LYS A 1043 7.01 -1.20 -0.36
CA LYS A 1043 5.65 -1.44 0.11
C LYS A 1043 5.49 -2.88 0.63
N ARG A 1044 5.93 -3.89 -0.12
CA ARG A 1044 5.88 -5.30 0.31
C ARG A 1044 6.64 -5.51 1.62
N TYR A 1045 7.82 -4.91 1.74
CA TYR A 1045 8.59 -4.93 2.97
C TYR A 1045 7.79 -4.41 4.17
N GLU A 1046 7.18 -3.22 4.09
CA GLU A 1046 6.41 -2.64 5.20
C GLU A 1046 5.10 -3.39 5.50
N ALA A 1047 4.48 -3.99 4.47
CA ALA A 1047 3.16 -4.60 4.58
C ALA A 1047 3.11 -5.89 5.43
N ARG A 1048 4.25 -6.59 5.59
CA ARG A 1048 4.27 -8.04 5.88
C ARG A 1048 4.92 -8.43 7.22
N PHE A 1049 4.93 -7.49 8.15
CA PHE A 1049 5.51 -7.61 9.48
C PHE A 1049 4.57 -8.23 10.55
N GLY A 1050 3.28 -8.35 10.28
CA GLY A 1050 2.25 -8.76 11.24
C GLY A 1050 2.48 -10.11 11.91
N ILE A 1051 1.99 -10.27 13.14
CA ILE A 1051 1.73 -11.57 13.80
C ILE A 1051 0.58 -12.30 13.10
N TYR A 1052 -0.38 -11.53 12.56
CA TYR A 1052 -1.49 -12.03 11.76
C TYR A 1052 -1.41 -11.53 10.32
N ALA A 1053 -1.62 -12.43 9.37
CA ALA A 1053 -1.80 -12.12 7.96
C ALA A 1053 -3.26 -11.77 7.66
N TYR A 1054 -3.48 -10.90 6.69
CA TYR A 1054 -4.84 -10.61 6.23
C TYR A 1054 -5.36 -11.76 5.35
N ASP A 1055 -6.52 -12.30 5.70
CA ASP A 1055 -7.16 -13.40 4.96
C ASP A 1055 -8.51 -13.01 4.33
N GLY A 1056 -8.85 -11.72 4.35
CA GLY A 1056 -10.16 -11.21 3.93
C GLY A 1056 -11.14 -10.96 5.07
N THR A 1057 -10.76 -11.27 6.30
CA THR A 1057 -11.57 -11.04 7.51
C THR A 1057 -10.91 -10.07 8.48
N ALA A 1058 -11.68 -9.54 9.43
CA ALA A 1058 -11.16 -8.74 10.54
C ALA A 1058 -10.22 -9.56 11.45
N HIS A 1059 -10.47 -10.87 11.61
CA HIS A 1059 -9.70 -11.76 12.47
C HIS A 1059 -8.32 -12.11 11.89
N GLY A 1060 -8.20 -12.15 10.57
CA GLY A 1060 -6.99 -12.57 9.88
C GLY A 1060 -6.61 -14.03 10.14
N LYS A 1061 -5.50 -14.45 9.54
CA LYS A 1061 -4.88 -15.75 9.75
C LYS A 1061 -3.66 -15.60 10.66
N PRO A 1062 -3.57 -16.30 11.80
CA PRO A 1062 -2.36 -16.32 12.62
C PRO A 1062 -1.17 -16.86 11.81
N LYS A 1063 -0.03 -16.16 11.84
CA LYS A 1063 1.25 -16.69 11.34
C LYS A 1063 1.86 -17.63 12.40
N PRO A 1064 2.84 -18.48 12.04
CA PRO A 1064 3.48 -19.41 12.97
C PRO A 1064 3.98 -18.79 14.27
N ILE A 1065 4.40 -17.52 14.24
CA ILE A 1065 4.85 -16.77 15.41
C ILE A 1065 3.76 -16.55 16.46
N ALA A 1066 2.47 -16.46 16.05
CA ALA A 1066 1.36 -16.28 16.99
C ALA A 1066 1.25 -17.46 17.97
N TYR A 1067 1.42 -18.68 17.46
CA TYR A 1067 1.39 -19.90 18.28
C TYR A 1067 2.62 -20.02 19.19
N ALA A 1068 3.81 -19.75 18.64
CA ALA A 1068 5.07 -19.82 19.38
C ALA A 1068 5.13 -18.78 20.51
N LEU A 1069 4.71 -17.55 20.22
CA LEU A 1069 4.64 -16.47 21.21
C LEU A 1069 3.61 -16.77 22.30
N LYS A 1070 2.46 -17.36 21.95
CA LYS A 1070 1.46 -17.79 22.94
C LYS A 1070 2.00 -18.87 23.88
N PHE A 1071 2.74 -19.84 23.35
CA PHE A 1071 3.36 -20.88 24.17
C PHE A 1071 4.44 -20.30 25.09
N LEU A 1072 5.28 -19.39 24.57
CA LEU A 1072 6.26 -18.68 25.39
C LEU A 1072 5.59 -17.84 26.48
N ARG A 1073 4.49 -17.14 26.18
CA ARG A 1073 3.74 -16.36 27.16
C ARG A 1073 3.27 -17.23 28.32
N ASP A 1074 2.62 -18.36 28.02
CA ASP A 1074 2.14 -19.29 29.04
C ASP A 1074 3.26 -19.81 29.96
N TYR A 1075 4.45 -20.02 29.38
CA TYR A 1075 5.63 -20.43 30.11
C TYR A 1075 6.18 -19.29 30.98
N ALA A 1076 6.36 -18.09 30.41
CA ALA A 1076 6.88 -16.90 31.07
C ALA A 1076 5.96 -16.37 32.20
N ASP A 1077 4.66 -16.67 32.15
CA ASP A 1077 3.70 -16.35 33.22
C ASP A 1077 3.97 -17.09 34.53
N THR A 1078 4.64 -18.24 34.46
CA THR A 1078 4.90 -19.14 35.60
C THR A 1078 6.37 -19.33 35.89
N THR A 1079 7.25 -18.85 35.02
CA THR A 1079 8.70 -19.03 35.12
C THR A 1079 9.41 -17.70 34.87
N ALA A 1080 10.28 -17.30 35.80
CA ALA A 1080 11.09 -16.10 35.62
C ALA A 1080 12.10 -16.27 34.46
N PRO A 1081 12.44 -15.19 33.73
CA PRO A 1081 13.47 -15.23 32.68
C PRO A 1081 14.77 -15.85 33.19
N SER A 1082 15.17 -16.96 32.54
CA SER A 1082 16.27 -17.84 32.92
C SER A 1082 16.54 -18.87 31.80
N GLY A 1083 17.49 -19.78 32.02
CA GLY A 1083 17.84 -20.85 31.08
C GLY A 1083 19.02 -20.49 30.19
N GLY A 1084 19.21 -21.23 29.10
CA GLY A 1084 20.24 -20.98 28.10
C GLY A 1084 19.71 -21.17 26.69
N ILE A 1085 20.23 -20.40 25.74
CA ILE A 1085 19.93 -20.55 24.32
C ILE A 1085 21.23 -20.81 23.56
N ALA A 1086 21.26 -21.92 22.82
CA ALA A 1086 22.28 -22.19 21.82
C ALA A 1086 21.73 -21.75 20.47
N ILE A 1087 22.44 -20.83 19.80
CA ILE A 1087 22.11 -20.35 18.47
C ILE A 1087 23.27 -20.77 17.57
N THR A 1088 22.98 -21.50 16.51
CA THR A 1088 24.01 -22.07 15.63
C THR A 1088 23.66 -21.85 14.18
N GLU A 1089 24.68 -21.93 13.31
CA GLU A 1089 24.46 -22.01 11.87
C GLU A 1089 23.57 -23.22 11.53
N GLY A 1090 22.69 -23.05 10.54
CA GLY A 1090 21.75 -24.07 10.12
C GLY A 1090 21.26 -23.87 8.69
N THR A 1091 20.44 -24.81 8.21
CA THR A 1091 20.02 -24.86 6.80
C THR A 1091 18.74 -24.08 6.49
N LEU A 1092 18.23 -23.28 7.44
CA LEU A 1092 17.08 -22.42 7.20
C LEU A 1092 17.49 -21.24 6.30
N THR A 1093 16.52 -20.58 5.67
CA THR A 1093 16.78 -19.45 4.76
C THR A 1093 17.56 -18.30 5.41
N ILE A 1094 17.40 -18.11 6.73
CA ILE A 1094 18.15 -17.13 7.54
C ILE A 1094 19.51 -17.66 8.05
N GLY A 1095 19.92 -18.85 7.64
CA GLY A 1095 21.17 -19.51 8.02
C GLY A 1095 21.26 -19.90 9.50
N THR A 1096 20.17 -19.85 10.27
CA THR A 1096 20.21 -19.92 11.75
C THR A 1096 19.18 -20.89 12.31
N VAL A 1097 19.55 -21.65 13.33
CA VAL A 1097 18.67 -22.49 14.15
C VAL A 1097 18.92 -22.23 15.63
N TYR A 1098 18.00 -22.66 16.50
CA TYR A 1098 18.18 -22.51 17.95
C TYR A 1098 17.73 -23.73 18.75
N GLU A 1099 18.34 -23.89 19.93
CA GLU A 1099 17.90 -24.75 21.03
C GLU A 1099 17.90 -23.94 22.33
N TYR A 1100 16.72 -23.69 22.89
CA TYR A 1100 16.56 -23.11 24.22
C TYR A 1100 16.29 -24.22 25.24
N THR A 1101 17.03 -24.19 26.35
CA THR A 1101 16.90 -25.16 27.43
C THR A 1101 16.70 -24.47 28.78
N ASN A 1102 15.84 -25.08 29.58
CA ASN A 1102 15.68 -24.79 31.00
C ASN A 1102 15.39 -26.10 31.74
N SER A 1103 15.39 -26.07 33.07
CA SER A 1103 15.09 -27.23 33.91
C SER A 1103 13.73 -27.90 33.61
N ASN A 1104 12.79 -27.13 33.06
CA ASN A 1104 11.42 -27.53 32.77
C ASN A 1104 10.94 -27.12 31.35
N ALA A 1105 11.86 -26.78 30.45
CA ALA A 1105 11.54 -26.40 29.07
C ALA A 1105 12.63 -26.79 28.06
N LEU A 1106 12.19 -27.12 26.84
CA LEU A 1106 13.02 -27.37 25.67
C LEU A 1106 12.30 -26.81 24.45
N PHE A 1107 12.86 -25.78 23.83
CA PHE A 1107 12.32 -25.20 22.59
C PHE A 1107 13.36 -25.32 21.48
N VAL A 1108 12.96 -25.81 20.32
CA VAL A 1108 13.86 -26.03 19.18
C VAL A 1108 13.26 -25.40 17.93
N GLY A 1109 14.04 -24.54 17.26
CA GLY A 1109 13.71 -23.95 15.98
C GLY A 1109 14.53 -24.56 14.85
N ASN A 1110 13.99 -25.54 14.13
CA ASN A 1110 14.68 -26.24 13.01
C ASN A 1110 13.64 -26.99 12.14
N LYS A 1111 14.07 -27.63 11.05
CA LYS A 1111 13.27 -28.63 10.29
C LYS A 1111 13.43 -30.04 10.83
N THR A 1112 14.59 -30.33 11.40
CA THR A 1112 14.90 -31.64 11.98
C THR A 1112 15.63 -31.50 13.31
N TYR A 1113 15.40 -32.45 14.20
CA TYR A 1113 16.09 -32.50 15.49
C TYR A 1113 16.11 -33.93 15.99
N LYS A 1114 17.17 -34.32 16.71
CA LYS A 1114 17.29 -35.68 17.25
C LYS A 1114 18.11 -35.73 18.52
N THR A 1115 17.48 -36.26 19.56
CA THR A 1115 18.07 -36.67 20.83
C THR A 1115 17.39 -37.97 21.29
N ASP A 1116 17.84 -38.55 22.40
CA ASP A 1116 17.18 -39.72 22.99
C ASP A 1116 15.75 -39.43 23.50
N ARG A 1117 15.46 -38.15 23.78
CA ARG A 1117 14.20 -37.71 24.39
C ARG A 1117 13.22 -37.11 23.39
N LEU A 1118 13.72 -36.47 22.33
CA LEU A 1118 12.94 -35.78 21.31
C LEU A 1118 13.58 -35.97 19.92
N GLU A 1119 12.78 -36.37 18.95
CA GLU A 1119 13.13 -36.40 17.53
C GLU A 1119 11.98 -35.79 16.73
N PHE A 1120 12.26 -34.96 15.73
CA PHE A 1120 11.22 -34.49 14.81
C PHE A 1120 11.73 -34.22 13.40
N THR A 1121 10.79 -34.24 12.46
CA THR A 1121 10.97 -33.82 11.06
C THR A 1121 9.75 -33.03 10.60
N ALA A 1122 9.97 -31.91 9.91
CA ALA A 1122 8.92 -31.08 9.33
C ALA A 1122 9.27 -30.65 7.88
N GLU A 1123 8.24 -30.48 7.06
CA GLU A 1123 8.40 -29.95 5.69
C GLU A 1123 8.76 -28.47 5.70
N GLU A 1124 8.15 -27.71 6.62
CA GLU A 1124 8.44 -26.31 6.86
C GLU A 1124 9.35 -26.14 8.09
N PRO A 1125 10.12 -25.04 8.18
CA PRO A 1125 10.76 -24.63 9.44
C PRO A 1125 9.74 -24.61 10.60
N VAL A 1126 10.13 -25.07 11.79
CA VAL A 1126 9.19 -25.20 12.89
C VAL A 1126 9.81 -24.85 14.24
N ASN A 1127 9.04 -24.19 15.10
CA ASN A 1127 9.30 -24.11 16.53
C ASN A 1127 8.59 -25.28 17.19
N VAL A 1128 9.33 -26.28 17.67
CA VAL A 1128 8.82 -27.35 18.52
C VAL A 1128 9.11 -26.97 19.98
N MET A 1129 8.06 -26.68 20.73
CA MET A 1129 8.17 -26.10 22.08
C MET A 1129 7.59 -27.05 23.12
N LEU A 1130 8.39 -27.41 24.12
CA LEU A 1130 8.02 -28.28 25.22
C LEU A 1130 8.17 -27.57 26.56
N SER A 1131 7.17 -27.71 27.43
CA SER A 1131 7.28 -27.36 28.85
C SER A 1131 6.69 -28.48 29.69
N TRP A 1132 7.27 -28.75 30.87
CA TRP A 1132 6.82 -29.87 31.69
C TRP A 1132 6.91 -29.60 33.19
N ASN A 1133 6.22 -30.43 33.95
CA ASN A 1133 6.44 -30.60 35.38
C ASN A 1133 6.34 -32.10 35.72
N LYS A 1134 6.30 -32.46 37.01
CA LYS A 1134 6.24 -33.87 37.44
C LYS A 1134 4.97 -34.63 36.99
N ARG A 1135 3.95 -33.95 36.46
CA ARG A 1135 2.65 -34.52 36.11
C ARG A 1135 2.30 -34.40 34.63
N ILE A 1136 2.72 -33.34 33.97
CA ILE A 1136 2.30 -33.04 32.60
C ILE A 1136 3.48 -32.60 31.75
N LEU A 1137 3.44 -32.98 30.47
CA LEU A 1137 4.29 -32.43 29.42
C LEU A 1137 3.38 -31.77 28.37
N ARG A 1138 3.58 -30.49 28.12
CA ARG A 1138 2.93 -29.76 27.02
C ARG A 1138 3.88 -29.70 25.84
N ILE A 1139 3.35 -29.92 24.64
CA ILE A 1139 4.11 -29.80 23.39
C ILE A 1139 3.28 -29.07 22.33
N MET A 1140 3.91 -28.19 21.58
CA MET A 1140 3.34 -27.46 20.45
C MET A 1140 4.34 -27.42 19.30
N ALA A 1141 3.85 -27.50 18.06
CA ALA A 1141 4.65 -27.29 16.85
C ALA A 1141 4.03 -26.14 16.04
N SER A 1142 4.83 -25.12 15.68
CA SER A 1142 4.33 -23.97 14.92
C SER A 1142 4.10 -24.24 13.42
N ALA A 1143 4.27 -25.49 12.98
CA ALA A 1143 3.99 -26.02 11.65
C ALA A 1143 3.67 -27.52 11.80
N ASP A 1144 3.11 -28.14 10.76
CA ASP A 1144 2.90 -29.59 10.74
C ASP A 1144 4.24 -30.33 10.86
N ALA A 1145 4.33 -31.26 11.80
CA ALA A 1145 5.58 -31.95 12.11
C ALA A 1145 5.33 -33.38 12.59
N ARG A 1146 6.17 -34.32 12.19
CA ARG A 1146 6.21 -35.65 12.81
C ARG A 1146 7.17 -35.60 13.98
N VAL A 1147 6.65 -35.79 15.19
CA VAL A 1147 7.39 -35.72 16.45
C VAL A 1147 7.40 -37.07 17.13
N THR A 1148 8.58 -37.55 17.52
CA THR A 1148 8.77 -38.71 18.39
C THR A 1148 9.30 -38.23 19.74
N ILE A 1149 8.60 -38.57 20.82
CA ILE A 1149 8.95 -38.15 22.17
C ILE A 1149 9.09 -39.35 23.10
N THR A 1150 10.04 -39.31 24.04
CA THR A 1150 10.17 -40.26 25.15
C THR A 1150 9.73 -39.55 26.45
N PRO A 1151 8.45 -39.62 26.88
CA PRO A 1151 7.95 -38.83 28.01
C PRO A 1151 8.74 -39.00 29.32
N SER A 1152 9.20 -40.23 29.59
CA SER A 1152 10.00 -40.51 30.80
C SER A 1152 11.33 -39.76 30.82
N GLY A 1153 11.88 -39.39 29.66
CA GLY A 1153 13.08 -38.56 29.57
C GLY A 1153 12.88 -37.11 30.07
N PHE A 1154 11.62 -36.69 30.22
CA PHE A 1154 11.23 -35.40 30.79
C PHE A 1154 10.64 -35.55 32.21
N GLY A 1155 10.75 -36.73 32.82
CA GLY A 1155 10.20 -37.00 34.15
C GLY A 1155 8.68 -37.15 34.18
N VAL A 1156 8.04 -37.42 33.02
CA VAL A 1156 6.60 -37.65 32.90
C VAL A 1156 6.36 -39.11 32.49
N ASN A 1157 5.65 -39.87 33.31
CA ASN A 1157 5.39 -41.31 33.07
C ASN A 1157 4.19 -41.54 32.13
N GLY A 1158 3.93 -40.59 31.23
CA GLY A 1158 2.60 -40.39 30.68
C GLY A 1158 2.09 -41.51 29.77
N GLN A 1159 0.78 -41.76 29.86
CA GLN A 1159 0.05 -42.79 29.11
C GLN A 1159 -1.00 -42.21 28.17
N THR A 1160 -1.42 -40.95 28.37
CA THR A 1160 -2.53 -40.33 27.61
C THR A 1160 -2.07 -39.05 26.94
N VAL A 1161 -2.50 -38.84 25.69
CA VAL A 1161 -2.24 -37.64 24.90
C VAL A 1161 -3.56 -36.94 24.64
N ASP A 1162 -3.72 -35.72 25.16
CA ASP A 1162 -4.91 -34.88 24.99
C ASP A 1162 -4.61 -33.75 23.98
N GLY A 1163 -5.55 -33.49 23.08
CA GLY A 1163 -5.49 -32.41 22.07
C GLY A 1163 -5.63 -32.92 20.63
N LYS A 1164 -5.71 -32.01 19.66
CA LYS A 1164 -5.93 -32.35 18.25
C LYS A 1164 -4.61 -32.72 17.55
N HIS A 1165 -4.55 -33.88 16.92
CA HIS A 1165 -3.38 -34.36 16.18
C HIS A 1165 -3.78 -35.04 14.86
N GLY A 1166 -2.87 -35.11 13.88
CA GLY A 1166 -3.06 -35.80 12.60
C GLY A 1166 -2.96 -37.32 12.71
N GLY A 1167 -2.27 -37.82 13.73
CA GLY A 1167 -2.01 -39.24 13.94
C GLY A 1167 -1.21 -39.47 15.24
N LEU A 1168 -1.42 -40.62 15.87
CA LEU A 1168 -0.76 -41.00 17.12
C LEU A 1168 -0.41 -42.49 17.10
N LYS A 1169 0.86 -42.82 17.36
CA LYS A 1169 1.35 -44.20 17.48
C LYS A 1169 2.25 -44.35 18.70
N LYS A 1170 2.00 -45.38 19.51
CA LYS A 1170 2.90 -45.77 20.61
C LYS A 1170 3.91 -46.80 20.10
N ASP A 1171 5.19 -46.59 20.41
CA ASP A 1171 6.30 -47.48 20.05
C ASP A 1171 7.20 -47.71 21.28
N GLY A 1172 6.88 -48.73 22.06
CA GLY A 1172 7.53 -48.99 23.35
C GLY A 1172 7.38 -47.81 24.33
N LYS A 1173 8.50 -47.20 24.73
CA LYS A 1173 8.54 -45.99 25.59
C LYS A 1173 8.38 -44.68 24.83
N ARG A 1174 8.34 -44.73 23.50
CA ARG A 1174 8.23 -43.57 22.61
C ARG A 1174 6.80 -43.38 22.15
N VAL A 1175 6.44 -42.13 21.92
CA VAL A 1175 5.17 -41.72 21.34
C VAL A 1175 5.47 -40.94 20.07
N VAL A 1176 4.97 -41.42 18.93
CA VAL A 1176 5.06 -40.76 17.63
C VAL A 1176 3.75 -40.03 17.38
N ILE A 1177 3.84 -38.74 17.10
CA ILE A 1177 2.71 -37.82 16.95
C ILE A 1177 2.88 -37.08 15.62
N ASP A 1178 1.86 -37.10 14.78
CA ASP A 1178 1.76 -36.18 13.65
C ASP A 1178 1.11 -34.89 14.20
N MET A 1179 1.95 -33.95 14.63
CA MET A 1179 1.55 -32.66 15.18
C MET A 1179 0.92 -31.80 14.08
N LEU A 1180 -0.18 -31.12 14.42
CA LEU A 1180 -0.80 -30.13 13.55
C LEU A 1180 -0.36 -28.72 13.96
N GLU A 1181 -0.11 -27.87 12.97
CA GLU A 1181 0.27 -26.47 13.13
C GLU A 1181 -0.54 -25.75 14.20
N GLY A 1182 0.14 -25.22 15.22
CA GLY A 1182 -0.42 -24.39 16.27
C GLY A 1182 -1.18 -25.14 17.38
N GLU A 1183 -1.48 -26.43 17.20
CA GLU A 1183 -2.15 -27.24 18.21
C GLU A 1183 -1.19 -27.55 19.37
N THR A 1184 -1.67 -27.38 20.59
CA THR A 1184 -0.93 -27.76 21.80
C THR A 1184 -1.50 -29.06 22.36
N LEU A 1185 -0.62 -30.06 22.53
CA LEU A 1185 -0.96 -31.33 23.16
C LEU A 1185 -0.46 -31.38 24.60
N THR A 1186 -1.19 -32.13 25.44
CA THR A 1186 -0.76 -32.44 26.81
C THR A 1186 -0.60 -33.94 26.98
N ILE A 1187 0.57 -34.38 27.42
CA ILE A 1187 0.88 -35.77 27.79
C ILE A 1187 0.82 -35.87 29.31
N ARG A 1188 0.02 -36.82 29.82
CA ARG A 1188 -0.18 -37.08 31.26
C ARG A 1188 0.20 -38.48 31.65
#